data_AF-C4L6H4-F1
#
_entry.id   AF-C4L6H4-F1
#
_cell.length_a   1.000
_cell.length_b   1.000
_cell.length_c   1.000
_cell.angle_alpha   90.00
_cell.angle_beta   90.00
_cell.angle_gamma   90.00
#
_symmetry.space_group_name_H-M   'P 1'
#
loop_
_entity.id
_entity.type
_entity.pdbx_description
1 polymer ?
#
loop_
_entity_poly.entity_id
_entity_poly.type
_entity_poly.pdbx_seq_one_letter_code
_entity_poly.pdbx_strand_id
1 'polypeptide(L)'
;MNIKSKLNQLICIVLTSFIVLATLTPQVAEAAVDITVNPFSQNATTITGTIVSDVPIYVNVEGTYKLVSTDEHGQFNIKLSEPIAHQNVYFYKKEGDFFKTVKQVHIGYFGNEMTPPNFYGVKDGKMVLQTWPGYEIVAVYEGETYVAKDVVHIPKKQGTEVKAYTRSGSTRSSTQSYRFDESVNIPLEIASPETERSMIQGKTLPYQKIKVTVGSYTFEEHSDAFGEFYLTVPTEYRYGSAGFTLIAELVHAQLPQEIKTTKEFVPITINEQQPYKMLENGSILEGYTYPDAEILYGDQTIRPNERGQFSSQFKLGTTAKQELVFQRNGQPYATYSFVQPVDSTVFPFEVTKQASTVSGRVEGKTEPGVTLVFRSRDGEFITKASGDGTFGLDLPLFESGEYEVFLKTTGSIYPLGKKVTIQEERPLEAPVLTFNETNLTIQASTFAESAEILVTKPDGDFDLKQVALRNGGVATIPFNYGDRYRIRVVSGNRVSPYVEGIYTQIQRPTFTDFEEGKKTIVGQTEPNATVTLYNSLRYREVLTVTADKSGRFTFELPYVLSKWTYRMHIKRPNGLGNENFYVSPKDVTVPRIYVDGYESIDVISEDAKQLMITSDDLIESSQVWYTIDGKKVSGVVEPKQEDSSSNEIKLFASTDNKTFKEAGVKIIEISLTNPSGLTTVTSLAVKDITPPKLDMDWTLYGESQISGTTDPGRIVHFGRTGNTVTQKADEAGRFTFKLPEPLTPYSRILSTISVWDEAGNRSTSSVNAFGHPIVDIRTNIDGTKVWLANENRYYNYMNYELSINGEQIQLKNGEMLIPLPKAMSYPMKVKLVLRNLDGSIKSTFEKVLERPSTLTTPKNLKASSDRRTITGQLDPYISFDIYDKSGKRITSNRAKGDGSFAVAIVRPLVANESLRIVSKDAFGQTKSMTFKVADKTPPVKPTIQQAVVPLKQITGKAEAGATVRITYRSKTYTTKADSKGIYRLNVSNWLAGQKISVTARDAAGNTSSATTTVILKSFRTASVSAIRTTSTSVSGKADAGATVKVYANNRQVGKTTRVGSSQLFKIAIPKQKKGTKMAVRIYRAGYATVERKLTVY
;
A
#
# COMPACT_ATOMS: atom_id res chain seq x y z
N MET A 1 2.32 83.25 18.98
CA MET A 1 3.03 82.03 19.44
C MET A 1 2.01 80.93 19.56
N ASN A 2 1.85 80.13 18.51
CA ASN A 2 0.52 79.57 18.25
C ASN A 2 0.39 78.15 18.77
N ILE A 3 -0.32 78.04 19.89
CA ILE A 3 -0.78 76.81 20.55
C ILE A 3 -1.52 75.86 19.57
N LYS A 4 -1.87 76.36 18.38
CA LYS A 4 -2.31 75.60 17.20
C LYS A 4 -1.38 74.48 16.69
N SER A 5 -0.07 74.43 17.00
CA SER A 5 0.77 73.30 16.52
C SER A 5 0.86 72.10 17.47
N LYS A 6 0.82 72.31 18.79
CA LYS A 6 0.80 71.20 19.77
C LYS A 6 -0.61 70.68 20.05
N LEU A 7 -1.64 71.51 19.88
CA LEU A 7 -3.02 71.06 19.96
C LEU A 7 -3.43 70.26 18.70
N ASN A 8 -2.81 70.50 17.54
CA ASN A 8 -2.95 69.63 16.37
C ASN A 8 -2.15 68.31 16.49
N GLN A 9 -1.18 68.20 17.41
CA GLN A 9 -0.50 66.93 17.72
C GLN A 9 -1.14 66.19 18.90
N LEU A 10 -1.88 66.86 19.78
CA LEU A 10 -2.63 66.21 20.88
C LEU A 10 -4.10 65.92 20.52
N ILE A 11 -4.69 66.66 19.57
CA ILE A 11 -6.02 66.40 19.02
C ILE A 11 -5.96 65.45 17.81
N CYS A 12 -4.82 65.28 17.14
CA CYS A 12 -4.59 64.08 16.31
C CYS A 12 -4.45 62.79 17.14
N ILE A 13 -4.24 62.89 18.47
CA ILE A 13 -4.17 61.75 19.41
C ILE A 13 -5.53 61.45 20.07
N VAL A 14 -6.54 62.33 19.92
CA VAL A 14 -7.88 62.14 20.50
C VAL A 14 -9.00 62.18 19.45
N LEU A 15 -8.70 62.54 18.19
CA LEU A 15 -9.60 62.42 17.03
C LEU A 15 -9.11 61.44 15.93
N THR A 16 -8.21 60.52 16.28
CA THR A 16 -8.02 59.23 15.56
C THR A 16 -8.58 58.05 16.36
N SER A 17 -9.35 58.31 17.42
CA SER A 17 -9.84 57.28 18.34
C SER A 17 -11.31 56.90 18.16
N PHE A 18 -12.04 57.48 17.20
CA PHE A 18 -13.35 56.97 16.77
C PHE A 18 -13.56 57.31 15.28
N ILE A 19 -13.89 56.29 14.47
CA ILE A 19 -13.97 56.23 12.99
C ILE A 19 -12.62 55.93 12.29
N VAL A 20 -12.04 54.77 12.61
CA VAL A 20 -11.83 53.73 11.58
C VAL A 20 -12.69 52.57 12.07
N LEU A 21 -13.85 52.38 11.44
CA LEU A 21 -14.76 51.29 11.80
C LEU A 21 -13.97 50.00 11.67
N ALA A 22 -13.86 49.29 12.79
CA ALA A 22 -12.92 48.23 13.03
C ALA A 22 -12.77 47.30 11.82
N THR A 23 -11.62 47.40 11.14
CA THR A 23 -10.99 46.25 10.48
C THR A 23 -10.46 45.31 11.56
N LEU A 24 -11.35 44.87 12.43
CA LEU A 24 -11.33 43.52 12.93
C LEU A 24 -12.37 42.86 12.05
N THR A 25 -11.92 42.45 10.86
CA THR A 25 -12.38 41.16 10.36
C THR A 25 -12.46 40.27 11.60
N PRO A 26 -13.58 39.58 11.87
CA PRO A 26 -13.41 38.34 12.59
C PRO A 26 -12.36 37.62 11.76
N GLN A 27 -11.13 37.61 12.28
CA GLN A 27 -10.24 36.49 12.12
C GLN A 27 -11.14 35.35 12.57
N VAL A 28 -11.88 34.80 11.60
CA VAL A 28 -12.57 33.53 11.77
C VAL A 28 -11.42 32.69 12.23
N ALA A 29 -11.42 32.38 13.53
CA ALA A 29 -10.45 31.49 14.12
C ALA A 29 -10.47 30.30 13.18
N GLU A 30 -9.40 30.17 12.40
CA GLU A 30 -9.28 29.12 11.41
C GLU A 30 -9.44 27.85 12.23
N ALA A 31 -10.48 27.05 11.96
CA ALA A 31 -10.83 25.88 12.75
C ALA A 31 -9.55 25.15 13.15
N ALA A 32 -9.30 25.00 14.45
CA ALA A 32 -8.01 24.52 14.94
C ALA A 32 -7.83 23.06 14.51
N VAL A 33 -7.05 22.83 13.45
CA VAL A 33 -6.65 21.49 13.04
C VAL A 33 -5.39 21.13 13.82
N ASP A 34 -5.53 20.38 14.91
CA ASP A 34 -4.38 19.89 15.67
C ASP A 34 -4.12 18.42 15.37
N ILE A 35 -2.93 18.14 14.84
CA ILE A 35 -2.51 16.82 14.37
C ILE A 35 -1.17 16.47 15.01
N THR A 36 -1.21 15.48 15.90
CA THR A 36 -0.01 14.90 16.51
C THR A 36 0.24 13.53 15.91
N VAL A 37 1.41 13.32 15.31
CA VAL A 37 1.76 12.05 14.69
C VAL A 37 2.86 11.40 15.51
N ASN A 38 2.64 10.17 15.94
CA ASN A 38 3.62 9.39 16.71
C ASN A 38 4.88 9.17 15.87
N PRO A 39 6.10 9.20 16.44
CA PRO A 39 7.34 9.01 15.69
C PRO A 39 7.36 7.68 14.93
N PHE A 40 7.84 7.71 13.69
CA PHE A 40 7.96 6.55 12.81
C PHE A 40 9.30 6.60 12.04
N SER A 41 9.90 5.43 11.76
CA SER A 41 11.20 5.34 11.08
C SER A 41 11.05 5.29 9.56
N GLN A 42 12.16 5.40 8.82
CA GLN A 42 12.16 5.31 7.34
C GLN A 42 11.61 3.97 6.80
N ASN A 43 11.55 2.94 7.64
CA ASN A 43 10.99 1.63 7.27
C ASN A 43 9.54 1.43 7.78
N ALA A 44 8.91 2.47 8.34
CA ALA A 44 7.56 2.37 8.86
C ALA A 44 6.54 2.22 7.73
N THR A 45 5.66 1.22 7.87
CA THR A 45 4.51 0.94 6.99
C THR A 45 3.18 1.29 7.67
N THR A 46 3.24 1.87 8.85
CA THR A 46 2.06 2.32 9.59
C THR A 46 2.39 3.62 10.31
N ILE A 47 1.55 4.63 10.12
CA ILE A 47 1.66 5.96 10.71
C ILE A 47 0.48 6.10 11.67
N THR A 48 0.76 6.37 12.94
CA THR A 48 -0.30 6.55 13.95
C THR A 48 -0.21 7.93 14.56
N GLY A 49 -1.32 8.43 15.09
CA GLY A 49 -1.36 9.73 15.72
C GLY A 49 -2.76 10.07 16.19
N THR A 50 -2.94 11.30 16.66
CA THR A 50 -4.22 11.91 17.00
C THR A 50 -4.51 13.07 16.06
N ILE A 51 -5.75 13.19 15.64
CA ILE A 51 -6.32 14.34 14.95
C ILE A 51 -7.48 14.85 15.79
N VAL A 52 -7.41 16.11 16.19
CA VAL A 52 -8.55 16.86 16.70
C VAL A 52 -8.88 17.91 15.64
N SER A 53 -9.96 17.69 14.90
CA SER A 53 -10.39 18.60 13.84
C SER A 53 -11.89 18.47 13.56
N ASP A 54 -12.53 19.61 13.37
CA ASP A 54 -13.96 19.77 13.05
C ASP A 54 -14.23 19.61 11.53
N VAL A 55 -13.16 19.40 10.74
CA VAL A 55 -13.22 19.15 9.29
C VAL A 55 -12.44 17.89 8.91
N PRO A 56 -12.86 17.13 7.87
CA PRO A 56 -12.23 15.85 7.54
C PRO A 56 -10.80 16.01 7.01
N ILE A 57 -9.86 15.28 7.59
CA ILE A 57 -8.43 15.29 7.23
C ILE A 57 -8.08 14.07 6.39
N TYR A 58 -7.26 14.26 5.36
CA TYR A 58 -6.86 13.27 4.38
C TYR A 58 -5.34 13.10 4.38
N VAL A 59 -4.86 11.93 4.01
CA VAL A 59 -3.43 11.62 3.84
C VAL A 59 -3.23 11.07 2.42
N ASN A 60 -2.13 11.43 1.78
CA ASN A 60 -1.77 10.82 0.49
C ASN A 60 -0.97 9.53 0.76
N VAL A 61 -1.52 8.39 0.37
CA VAL A 61 -0.88 7.08 0.46
C VAL A 61 -0.92 6.46 -0.93
N GLU A 62 0.26 6.25 -1.51
CA GLU A 62 0.44 5.60 -2.83
C GLU A 62 -0.27 6.34 -3.97
N GLY A 63 -0.12 7.66 -3.99
CA GLY A 63 -0.70 8.52 -5.02
C GLY A 63 -2.20 8.77 -4.86
N THR A 64 -2.83 8.24 -3.81
CA THR A 64 -4.26 8.41 -3.54
C THR A 64 -4.50 9.13 -2.22
N TYR A 65 -5.30 10.20 -2.23
CA TYR A 65 -5.71 10.92 -1.02
C TYR A 65 -6.83 10.15 -0.32
N LYS A 66 -6.51 9.53 0.81
CA LYS A 66 -7.46 8.76 1.62
C LYS A 66 -7.90 9.59 2.82
N LEU A 67 -9.19 9.54 3.14
CA LEU A 67 -9.69 10.15 4.36
C LEU A 67 -9.06 9.41 5.54
N VAL A 68 -8.43 10.17 6.44
CA VAL A 68 -7.86 9.62 7.66
C VAL A 68 -9.01 9.29 8.59
N SER A 69 -9.30 8.01 8.72
CA SER A 69 -10.33 7.54 9.64
C SER A 69 -9.77 7.58 11.06
N THR A 70 -10.39 8.39 11.91
CA THR A 70 -10.12 8.44 13.35
C THR A 70 -11.18 7.66 14.12
N ASP A 71 -10.82 7.14 15.29
CA ASP A 71 -11.81 6.65 16.24
C ASP A 71 -12.46 7.79 17.05
N GLU A 72 -13.31 7.42 18.00
CA GLU A 72 -14.09 8.33 18.86
C GLU A 72 -13.24 9.22 19.79
N HIS A 73 -11.93 8.97 19.90
CA HIS A 73 -10.96 9.81 20.61
C HIS A 73 -10.05 10.62 19.66
N GLY A 74 -10.32 10.58 18.36
CA GLY A 74 -9.50 11.26 17.35
C GLY A 74 -8.22 10.51 16.96
N GLN A 75 -7.99 9.26 17.43
CA GLN A 75 -6.79 8.51 17.06
C GLN A 75 -6.92 7.92 15.66
N PHE A 76 -5.88 8.08 14.85
CA PHE A 76 -5.82 7.47 13.52
C PHE A 76 -4.66 6.50 13.38
N ASN A 77 -4.85 5.55 12.45
CA ASN A 77 -3.86 4.57 12.07
C ASN A 77 -3.89 4.39 10.54
N ILE A 78 -2.86 4.90 9.88
CA ILE A 78 -2.73 4.86 8.42
C ILE A 78 -1.71 3.79 8.06
N LYS A 79 -2.17 2.72 7.41
CA LYS A 79 -1.29 1.70 6.82
C LYS A 79 -0.90 2.05 5.39
N LEU A 80 0.40 2.00 5.13
CA LEU A 80 1.01 2.10 3.82
C LEU A 80 1.28 0.69 3.29
N SER A 81 1.21 0.47 1.98
CA SER A 81 1.49 -0.86 1.41
C SER A 81 2.98 -1.10 1.21
N GLU A 82 3.80 -0.04 1.24
CA GLU A 82 5.27 -0.11 1.33
C GLU A 82 5.84 0.84 2.42
N PRO A 83 7.06 0.59 2.92
CA PRO A 83 7.70 1.48 3.90
C PRO A 83 7.89 2.90 3.36
N ILE A 84 7.82 3.91 4.24
CA ILE A 84 7.87 5.32 3.86
C ILE A 84 9.14 5.75 3.11
N ALA A 85 10.25 5.03 3.31
CA ALA A 85 11.50 5.10 2.53
C ALA A 85 11.97 6.53 2.20
N HIS A 86 12.22 7.35 3.23
CA HIS A 86 12.64 8.76 3.12
C HIS A 86 11.58 9.75 2.59
N GLN A 87 10.35 9.31 2.33
CA GLN A 87 9.28 10.18 1.86
C GLN A 87 8.58 10.90 3.04
N ASN A 88 8.23 12.16 2.82
CA ASN A 88 7.48 12.97 3.79
C ASN A 88 6.00 12.58 3.78
N VAL A 89 5.38 12.60 4.96
CA VAL A 89 3.94 12.34 5.09
C VAL A 89 3.22 13.66 5.20
N TYR A 90 2.22 13.84 4.35
CA TYR A 90 1.43 15.05 4.31
C TYR A 90 -0.02 14.72 4.64
N PHE A 91 -0.59 15.50 5.56
CA PHE A 91 -2.00 15.53 5.89
C PHE A 91 -2.60 16.78 5.29
N TYR A 92 -3.82 16.64 4.77
CA TYR A 92 -4.49 17.63 3.95
C TYR A 92 -5.91 17.84 4.47
N LYS A 93 -6.40 19.08 4.47
CA LYS A 93 -7.84 19.34 4.57
C LYS A 93 -8.38 19.59 3.16
N LYS A 94 -9.60 19.16 2.89
CA LYS A 94 -10.23 19.37 1.58
C LYS A 94 -10.92 20.74 1.59
N GLU A 95 -10.41 21.69 0.80
CA GLU A 95 -10.99 23.03 0.63
C GLU A 95 -11.54 23.12 -0.81
N GLY A 96 -12.85 22.89 -0.97
CA GLY A 96 -13.46 22.71 -2.30
C GLY A 96 -13.02 21.39 -2.94
N ASP A 97 -12.56 21.42 -4.20
CA ASP A 97 -12.07 20.23 -4.91
C ASP A 97 -10.57 20.00 -4.77
N PHE A 98 -9.86 20.85 -4.02
CA PHE A 98 -8.41 20.74 -3.78
C PHE A 98 -8.10 20.24 -2.37
N PHE A 99 -7.09 19.39 -2.26
CA PHE A 99 -6.48 19.03 -0.97
C PHE A 99 -5.39 20.04 -0.63
N LYS A 100 -5.62 20.87 0.39
CA LYS A 100 -4.63 21.83 0.91
C LYS A 100 -3.89 21.21 2.08
N THR A 101 -2.56 21.21 2.03
CA THR A 101 -1.72 20.63 3.10
C THR A 101 -1.94 21.39 4.40
N VAL A 102 -2.23 20.65 5.48
CA VAL A 102 -2.40 21.21 6.83
C VAL A 102 -1.32 20.78 7.81
N LYS A 103 -0.69 19.62 7.58
CA LYS A 103 0.46 19.16 8.37
C LYS A 103 1.40 18.35 7.48
N GLN A 104 2.69 18.67 7.52
CA GLN A 104 3.74 17.83 6.96
C GLN A 104 4.56 17.26 8.13
N VAL A 105 4.75 15.94 8.13
CA VAL A 105 5.55 15.25 9.14
C VAL A 105 6.71 14.56 8.45
N HIS A 106 7.92 14.92 8.87
CA HIS A 106 9.16 14.28 8.45
C HIS A 106 9.41 13.05 9.33
N ILE A 107 10.21 12.09 8.83
CA ILE A 107 10.69 10.95 9.63
C ILE A 107 11.25 11.49 10.95
N GLY A 108 10.82 10.89 12.07
CA GLY A 108 11.32 11.26 13.38
C GLY A 108 12.83 11.07 13.40
N TYR A 109 13.57 12.17 13.40
CA TYR A 109 15.03 12.16 13.44
C TYR A 109 15.50 11.66 14.80
N PHE A 110 15.69 10.35 14.96
CA PHE A 110 16.56 9.78 16.00
C PHE A 110 17.16 8.42 15.58
N GLY A 111 18.48 8.40 15.41
CA GLY A 111 19.37 7.26 15.63
C GLY A 111 19.85 6.52 14.37
N ASN A 112 21.10 6.78 13.95
CA ASN A 112 21.85 5.86 13.08
C ASN A 112 21.78 4.44 13.66
N GLU A 113 21.47 3.43 12.84
CA GLU A 113 21.51 2.02 13.26
C GLU A 113 22.94 1.70 13.74
N MET A 114 23.11 1.27 15.00
CA MET A 114 24.43 0.91 15.52
C MET A 114 24.94 -0.33 14.80
N THR A 115 26.21 -0.33 14.37
CA THR A 115 26.86 -1.48 13.73
C THR A 115 27.64 -2.32 14.75
N PRO A 116 27.87 -3.63 14.49
CA PRO A 116 28.75 -4.45 15.33
C PRO A 116 30.19 -3.93 15.31
N PRO A 117 31.04 -4.32 16.27
CA PRO A 117 32.43 -3.90 16.26
C PRO A 117 33.17 -4.50 15.04
N ASN A 118 34.21 -3.84 14.56
CA ASN A 118 35.05 -4.34 13.49
C ASN A 118 36.19 -5.17 14.09
N PHE A 119 36.62 -6.22 13.37
CA PHE A 119 37.72 -7.08 13.77
C PHE A 119 39.02 -6.71 13.07
N TYR A 120 40.06 -6.51 13.87
CA TYR A 120 41.37 -6.04 13.43
C TYR A 120 42.45 -7.12 13.51
N GLY A 121 42.08 -8.33 13.90
CA GLY A 121 43.00 -9.45 14.00
C GLY A 121 43.45 -9.79 15.40
N VAL A 122 44.48 -10.63 15.43
CA VAL A 122 45.12 -11.08 16.66
C VAL A 122 46.52 -10.50 16.72
N LYS A 123 46.75 -9.63 17.70
CA LYS A 123 48.04 -9.00 17.99
C LYS A 123 48.51 -9.43 19.38
N ASP A 124 49.75 -9.90 19.49
CA ASP A 124 50.33 -10.40 20.76
C ASP A 124 49.45 -11.47 21.44
N GLY A 125 48.87 -12.36 20.62
CA GLY A 125 47.96 -13.40 21.09
C GLY A 125 46.61 -12.88 21.59
N LYS A 126 46.25 -11.62 21.33
CA LYS A 126 44.95 -11.03 21.72
C LYS A 126 44.18 -10.55 20.49
N MET A 127 42.92 -10.95 20.38
CA MET A 127 41.99 -10.45 19.37
C MET A 127 41.64 -9.00 19.70
N VAL A 128 41.70 -8.15 18.69
CA VAL A 128 41.38 -6.72 18.79
C VAL A 128 40.07 -6.47 18.05
N LEU A 129 39.05 -6.02 18.78
CA LEU A 129 37.78 -5.57 18.24
C LEU A 129 37.58 -4.10 18.58
N GLN A 130 37.02 -3.32 17.66
CA GLN A 130 36.82 -1.90 17.85
C GLN A 130 35.45 -1.44 17.34
N THR A 131 34.90 -0.42 17.96
CA THR A 131 33.66 0.23 17.57
C THR A 131 33.84 1.75 17.59
N TRP A 132 32.76 2.48 17.31
CA TRP A 132 32.80 3.94 17.25
C TRP A 132 33.20 4.55 18.61
N PRO A 133 34.00 5.63 18.62
CA PRO A 133 34.39 6.27 19.87
C PRO A 133 33.21 6.70 20.74
N GLY A 134 33.30 6.45 22.04
CA GLY A 134 32.25 6.61 23.03
C GLY A 134 31.31 5.41 23.21
N TYR A 135 31.34 4.40 22.33
CA TYR A 135 30.40 3.27 22.38
C TYR A 135 31.05 2.03 23.03
N GLU A 136 30.23 1.21 23.69
CA GLU A 136 30.70 0.01 24.41
C GLU A 136 30.65 -1.22 23.52
N ILE A 137 31.78 -1.93 23.44
CA ILE A 137 31.85 -3.28 22.90
C ILE A 137 31.58 -4.25 24.03
N VAL A 138 30.63 -5.15 23.80
CA VAL A 138 30.40 -6.30 24.66
C VAL A 138 30.76 -7.53 23.86
N ALA A 139 31.90 -8.12 24.18
CA ALA A 139 32.41 -9.32 23.56
C ALA A 139 32.36 -10.50 24.54
N VAL A 140 32.03 -11.68 24.04
CA VAL A 140 31.95 -12.93 24.80
C VAL A 140 32.86 -13.93 24.12
N TYR A 141 33.84 -14.43 24.86
CA TYR A 141 34.81 -15.42 24.39
C TYR A 141 34.95 -16.51 25.45
N GLU A 142 34.60 -17.75 25.07
CA GLU A 142 34.59 -18.90 25.98
C GLU A 142 33.81 -18.67 27.29
N GLY A 143 32.75 -17.87 27.20
CA GLY A 143 31.86 -17.56 28.31
C GLY A 143 32.35 -16.48 29.27
N GLU A 144 33.56 -15.94 29.07
CA GLU A 144 33.95 -14.67 29.69
C GLU A 144 33.46 -13.50 28.86
N THR A 145 32.88 -12.51 29.53
CA THR A 145 32.44 -11.26 28.90
C THR A 145 33.51 -10.19 29.07
N TYR A 146 34.02 -9.70 27.95
CA TYR A 146 34.93 -8.57 27.85
C TYR A 146 34.10 -7.35 27.43
N VAL A 147 33.97 -6.37 28.33
CA VAL A 147 33.30 -5.11 28.04
C VAL A 147 34.32 -4.00 28.06
N ALA A 148 34.42 -3.24 26.97
CA ALA A 148 35.26 -2.06 26.92
C ALA A 148 34.67 -1.01 25.97
N LYS A 149 34.91 0.26 26.26
CA LYS A 149 34.56 1.34 25.33
C LYS A 149 35.60 1.42 24.22
N ASP A 150 35.12 1.68 23.01
CA ASP A 150 35.88 1.93 21.79
C ASP A 150 36.65 0.71 21.28
N VAL A 151 37.52 0.10 22.09
CA VAL A 151 38.34 -1.06 21.71
C VAL A 151 38.36 -2.08 22.84
N VAL A 152 38.25 -3.36 22.48
CA VAL A 152 38.40 -4.48 23.41
C VAL A 152 39.49 -5.43 22.92
N HIS A 153 40.37 -5.82 23.84
CA HIS A 153 41.46 -6.77 23.60
C HIS A 153 41.15 -8.06 24.34
N ILE A 154 41.06 -9.16 23.60
CA ILE A 154 40.57 -10.43 24.12
C ILE A 154 41.69 -11.44 23.97
N PRO A 155 42.30 -11.93 25.06
CA PRO A 155 43.43 -12.85 24.99
C PRO A 155 43.00 -14.23 24.48
N LYS A 156 43.80 -14.83 23.60
CA LYS A 156 43.57 -16.14 23.01
C LYS A 156 43.65 -17.22 24.09
N LYS A 157 42.64 -18.07 24.09
CA LYS A 157 42.50 -19.24 24.94
C LYS A 157 42.29 -20.48 24.06
N GLN A 158 41.53 -21.47 24.51
CA GLN A 158 41.44 -22.77 23.81
C GLN A 158 40.53 -22.69 22.57
N GLY A 159 39.49 -21.88 22.64
CA GLY A 159 38.48 -21.70 21.62
C GLY A 159 38.93 -20.74 20.53
N THR A 160 38.27 -20.81 19.38
CA THR A 160 38.67 -20.00 18.23
C THR A 160 37.77 -18.81 17.99
N GLU A 161 36.54 -18.77 18.51
CA GLU A 161 35.52 -17.75 18.16
C GLU A 161 35.13 -16.84 19.34
N VAL A 162 35.22 -15.54 19.11
CA VAL A 162 34.73 -14.44 19.96
C VAL A 162 33.46 -13.87 19.35
N LYS A 163 32.44 -13.58 20.16
CA LYS A 163 31.25 -12.85 19.69
C LYS A 163 31.13 -11.50 20.30
N ALA A 164 30.94 -10.45 19.52
CA ALA A 164 30.75 -9.13 20.06
C ALA A 164 29.63 -8.34 19.39
N TYR A 165 29.05 -7.44 20.16
CA TYR A 165 28.16 -6.39 19.66
C TYR A 165 28.56 -5.06 20.27
N THR A 166 28.10 -3.99 19.67
CA THR A 166 28.27 -2.63 20.17
C THR A 166 26.99 -2.18 20.85
N ARG A 167 27.08 -1.44 21.95
CA ARG A 167 25.94 -0.79 22.60
C ARG A 167 26.27 0.65 23.03
N SER A 168 25.24 1.48 23.07
CA SER A 168 25.26 2.82 23.63
C SER A 168 23.97 3.00 24.42
N GLY A 169 24.06 2.99 25.76
CA GLY A 169 22.88 2.94 26.63
C GLY A 169 22.07 1.64 26.46
N SER A 170 20.75 1.76 26.29
CA SER A 170 19.82 0.64 26.06
C SER A 170 19.73 0.18 24.60
N THR A 171 20.40 0.89 23.68
CA THR A 171 20.40 0.62 22.24
C THR A 171 21.67 -0.15 21.86
N ARG A 172 21.53 -1.19 21.04
CA ARG A 172 22.67 -2.01 20.61
C ARG A 172 22.60 -2.41 19.15
N SER A 173 23.77 -2.69 18.59
CA SER A 173 23.91 -3.34 17.29
C SER A 173 23.65 -4.84 17.37
N SER A 174 23.57 -5.47 16.19
CA SER A 174 23.52 -6.93 16.11
C SER A 174 24.85 -7.56 16.59
N THR A 175 24.79 -8.75 17.18
CA THR A 175 26.00 -9.48 17.61
C THR A 175 26.61 -10.26 16.46
N GLN A 176 27.89 -10.03 16.24
CA GLN A 176 28.72 -10.63 15.20
C GLN A 176 29.83 -11.49 15.83
N SER A 177 30.27 -12.51 15.09
CA SER A 177 31.32 -13.43 15.49
C SER A 177 32.63 -13.11 14.77
N TYR A 178 33.75 -13.35 15.43
CA TYR A 178 35.12 -13.14 14.95
C TYR A 178 35.97 -14.30 15.44
N ARG A 179 36.95 -14.76 14.67
CA ARG A 179 37.79 -15.87 15.11
C ARG A 179 39.28 -15.53 15.20
N PHE A 180 39.98 -16.14 16.14
CA PHE A 180 41.43 -15.95 16.33
C PHE A 180 42.27 -16.57 15.20
N ASP A 181 41.69 -17.49 14.44
CA ASP A 181 42.28 -18.09 13.24
C ASP A 181 41.79 -17.41 11.95
N GLU A 182 40.93 -16.40 12.05
CA GLU A 182 40.41 -15.64 10.91
C GLU A 182 41.48 -14.69 10.40
N SER A 183 41.84 -14.84 9.12
CA SER A 183 42.74 -13.91 8.44
C SER A 183 42.06 -12.54 8.36
N VAL A 184 42.71 -11.51 8.88
CA VAL A 184 42.23 -10.13 8.78
C VAL A 184 42.25 -9.72 7.32
N ASN A 185 41.07 -9.61 6.74
CA ASN A 185 40.89 -8.98 5.44
C ASN A 185 40.00 -7.76 5.65
N ILE A 186 40.59 -6.66 6.13
CA ILE A 186 39.89 -5.38 6.14
C ILE A 186 39.90 -4.91 4.70
N PRO A 187 38.76 -4.93 3.97
CA PRO A 187 38.74 -4.40 2.63
C PRO A 187 39.17 -2.94 2.71
N LEU A 188 40.17 -2.55 1.93
CA LEU A 188 40.48 -1.15 1.71
C LEU A 188 40.57 -1.00 0.21
N GLU A 189 39.46 -0.60 -0.38
CA GLU A 189 39.31 -0.39 -1.80
C GLU A 189 39.10 1.07 -2.09
N ILE A 190 39.63 1.51 -3.23
CA ILE A 190 39.50 2.89 -3.68
C ILE A 190 39.01 2.86 -5.11
N ALA A 191 37.83 3.44 -5.32
CA ALA A 191 37.26 3.58 -6.64
C ALA A 191 38.11 4.53 -7.49
N SER A 192 37.91 4.46 -8.80
CA SER A 192 38.45 5.51 -9.65
C SER A 192 37.72 6.82 -9.34
N PRO A 193 38.39 7.99 -9.36
CA PRO A 193 37.75 9.27 -9.11
C PRO A 193 36.55 9.42 -10.03
N GLU A 194 35.42 9.83 -9.47
CA GLU A 194 34.29 10.28 -10.27
C GLU A 194 34.69 11.62 -10.88
N THR A 195 34.91 11.63 -12.20
CA THR A 195 35.37 12.81 -12.95
C THR A 195 34.50 14.05 -12.71
N GLU A 196 33.20 13.84 -12.47
CA GLU A 196 32.22 14.90 -12.23
C GLU A 196 32.32 15.53 -10.83
N ARG A 197 32.65 14.76 -9.79
CA ARG A 197 32.43 15.20 -8.40
C ARG A 197 33.68 15.66 -7.65
N SER A 198 34.87 15.59 -8.26
CA SER A 198 36.13 15.86 -7.55
C SER A 198 36.31 14.94 -6.34
N MET A 199 35.67 13.79 -6.37
CA MET A 199 35.46 12.94 -5.21
C MET A 199 36.00 11.56 -5.50
N ILE A 200 36.80 11.07 -4.57
CA ILE A 200 37.28 9.70 -4.57
C ILE A 200 36.48 8.97 -3.51
N GLN A 201 35.68 8.04 -3.99
CA GLN A 201 34.98 7.11 -3.13
C GLN A 201 35.91 5.94 -2.82
N GLY A 202 36.00 5.58 -1.55
CA GLY A 202 36.61 4.35 -1.14
C GLY A 202 35.66 3.56 -0.26
N LYS A 203 35.98 2.27 -0.12
CA LYS A 203 35.20 1.36 0.69
C LYS A 203 36.12 0.61 1.62
N THR A 204 35.77 0.61 2.88
CA THR A 204 36.39 -0.20 3.91
C THR A 204 35.34 -0.71 4.89
N LEU A 205 35.74 -1.12 6.09
CA LEU A 205 34.78 -1.41 7.15
C LEU A 205 34.07 -0.12 7.59
N PRO A 206 32.91 -0.20 8.25
CA PRO A 206 32.25 0.97 8.81
C PRO A 206 33.13 1.71 9.83
N TYR A 207 33.03 3.04 9.86
CA TYR A 207 33.61 3.89 10.92
C TYR A 207 35.13 3.80 11.11
N GLN A 208 35.87 3.45 10.07
CA GLN A 208 37.33 3.40 10.06
C GLN A 208 37.93 4.78 9.93
N LYS A 209 39.09 5.02 10.54
CA LYS A 209 39.93 6.18 10.21
C LYS A 209 40.90 5.82 9.09
N ILE A 210 40.84 6.55 7.99
CA ILE A 210 41.64 6.31 6.79
C ILE A 210 42.48 7.56 6.53
N LYS A 211 43.76 7.36 6.26
CA LYS A 211 44.64 8.39 5.73
C LYS A 211 44.84 8.14 4.26
N VAL A 212 44.53 9.13 3.43
CA VAL A 212 44.65 9.04 1.98
C VAL A 212 45.68 10.04 1.52
N THR A 213 46.75 9.53 0.92
CA THR A 213 47.84 10.31 0.34
C THR A 213 47.65 10.38 -1.17
N VAL A 214 47.59 11.61 -1.70
CA VAL A 214 47.49 11.92 -3.12
C VAL A 214 48.62 12.89 -3.47
N GLY A 215 49.67 12.38 -4.14
CA GLY A 215 50.88 13.17 -4.38
C GLY A 215 51.56 13.60 -3.07
N SER A 216 51.76 14.90 -2.87
CA SER A 216 52.30 15.49 -1.63
C SER A 216 51.23 15.76 -0.55
N TYR A 217 49.94 15.61 -0.88
CA TYR A 217 48.85 15.89 0.05
C TYR A 217 48.43 14.65 0.80
N THR A 218 48.13 14.83 2.08
CA THR A 218 47.66 13.77 2.97
C THR A 218 46.38 14.24 3.65
N PHE A 219 45.33 13.43 3.55
CA PHE A 219 44.03 13.69 4.14
C PHE A 219 43.69 12.58 5.13
N GLU A 220 42.99 12.92 6.21
CA GLU A 220 42.46 11.94 7.16
C GLU A 220 40.93 12.03 7.17
N GLU A 221 40.27 10.91 6.92
CA GLU A 221 38.82 10.81 6.83
C GLU A 221 38.28 9.59 7.56
N HIS A 222 36.96 9.56 7.73
CA HIS A 222 36.26 8.42 8.32
C HIS A 222 35.29 7.76 7.34
N SER A 223 35.23 6.43 7.34
CA SER A 223 34.15 5.72 6.63
C SER A 223 32.83 5.78 7.41
N ASP A 224 31.73 5.78 6.68
CA ASP A 224 30.38 5.87 7.24
C ASP A 224 29.86 4.51 7.75
N ALA A 225 28.57 4.45 8.06
CA ALA A 225 27.89 3.24 8.57
C ALA A 225 27.91 2.06 7.59
N PHE A 226 28.08 2.32 6.30
CA PHE A 226 28.13 1.33 5.24
C PHE A 226 29.57 1.03 4.80
N GLY A 227 30.55 1.63 5.48
CA GLY A 227 31.96 1.48 5.16
C GLY A 227 32.43 2.34 3.99
N GLU A 228 31.62 3.31 3.55
CA GLU A 228 31.98 4.18 2.45
C GLU A 228 32.66 5.44 2.97
N PHE A 229 33.76 5.84 2.36
CA PHE A 229 34.41 7.13 2.64
C PHE A 229 34.56 7.92 1.36
N TYR A 230 34.50 9.23 1.50
CA TYR A 230 34.50 10.16 0.39
C TYR A 230 35.57 11.21 0.64
N LEU A 231 36.50 11.33 -0.30
CA LEU A 231 37.54 12.35 -0.24
C LEU A 231 37.38 13.31 -1.41
N THR A 232 37.28 14.59 -1.10
CA THR A 232 37.42 15.63 -2.13
C THR A 232 38.90 15.81 -2.45
N VAL A 233 39.32 15.45 -3.66
CA VAL A 233 40.72 15.66 -4.09
C VAL A 233 40.94 17.06 -4.64
N PRO A 234 42.14 17.64 -4.43
CA PRO A 234 42.51 18.90 -5.07
C PRO A 234 42.30 18.85 -6.58
N THR A 235 41.84 19.96 -7.15
CA THR A 235 41.40 20.05 -8.55
C THR A 235 42.44 19.55 -9.56
N GLU A 236 43.74 19.68 -9.23
CA GLU A 236 44.86 19.20 -10.05
C GLU A 236 44.90 17.67 -10.25
N TYR A 237 44.27 16.89 -9.37
CA TYR A 237 44.16 15.42 -9.46
C TYR A 237 42.79 14.92 -9.97
N ARG A 238 41.79 15.81 -10.09
CA ARG A 238 40.40 15.48 -10.51
C ARG A 238 40.30 14.75 -11.85
N TYR A 239 41.27 15.01 -12.73
CA TYR A 239 41.20 14.60 -14.13
C TYR A 239 42.30 13.62 -14.57
N GLY A 240 43.16 13.17 -13.65
CA GLY A 240 44.23 12.21 -13.97
C GLY A 240 45.30 12.73 -14.93
N SER A 241 45.46 14.05 -15.07
CA SER A 241 46.29 14.67 -16.12
C SER A 241 47.81 14.46 -15.96
N ALA A 242 48.33 14.36 -14.73
CA ALA A 242 49.75 14.14 -14.47
C ALA A 242 50.11 12.67 -14.20
N GLY A 243 49.10 11.80 -14.14
CA GLY A 243 49.21 10.52 -13.42
C GLY A 243 49.50 10.75 -11.95
N PHE A 244 48.93 9.92 -11.08
CA PHE A 244 49.25 10.01 -9.67
C PHE A 244 49.04 8.67 -9.01
N THR A 245 49.83 8.45 -7.97
CA THR A 245 49.66 7.31 -7.09
C THR A 245 48.80 7.75 -5.93
N LEU A 246 47.67 7.07 -5.78
CA LEU A 246 46.84 7.23 -4.62
C LEU A 246 47.12 6.09 -3.65
N ILE A 247 47.48 6.46 -2.42
CA ILE A 247 47.75 5.51 -1.34
C ILE A 247 46.70 5.75 -0.27
N ALA A 248 45.81 4.79 0.01
CA ALA A 248 45.06 4.82 1.26
C ALA A 248 45.71 3.89 2.25
N GLU A 249 45.82 4.37 3.47
CA GLU A 249 46.39 3.71 4.63
C GLU A 249 45.32 3.73 5.72
N LEU A 250 45.04 2.56 6.30
CA LEU A 250 44.17 2.49 7.46
C LEU A 250 44.95 2.96 8.69
N VAL A 251 44.55 4.08 9.30
CA VAL A 251 45.27 4.64 10.45
C VAL A 251 44.67 4.11 11.73
N HIS A 252 45.29 3.07 12.26
CA HIS A 252 44.91 2.55 13.57
C HIS A 252 46.12 1.99 14.34
N ALA A 253 46.38 2.55 15.53
CA ALA A 253 47.57 2.24 16.33
C ALA A 253 47.67 0.77 16.79
N GLN A 254 46.55 0.04 16.76
CA GLN A 254 46.47 -1.35 17.24
C GLN A 254 46.35 -2.39 16.13
N LEU A 255 46.47 -2.01 14.86
CA LEU A 255 46.55 -2.98 13.76
C LEU A 255 47.78 -3.91 13.95
N PRO A 256 47.65 -5.21 13.65
CA PRO A 256 48.78 -6.16 13.70
C PRO A 256 49.75 -5.98 12.53
N GLN A 257 49.31 -5.49 11.37
CA GLN A 257 50.14 -5.11 10.22
C GLN A 257 49.56 -3.86 9.54
N GLU A 258 50.42 -3.10 8.86
CA GLU A 258 50.01 -1.90 8.11
C GLU A 258 49.14 -2.29 6.90
N ILE A 259 47.88 -1.85 6.89
CA ILE A 259 46.96 -2.09 5.76
C ILE A 259 46.96 -0.83 4.90
N LYS A 260 47.59 -0.95 3.72
CA LYS A 260 47.60 0.09 2.70
C LYS A 260 47.27 -0.50 1.34
N THR A 261 46.56 0.28 0.54
CA THR A 261 46.30 -0.03 -0.85
C THR A 261 46.81 1.10 -1.72
N THR A 262 47.37 0.74 -2.85
CA THR A 262 47.95 1.68 -3.81
C THR A 262 47.25 1.51 -5.13
N LYS A 263 46.73 2.61 -5.67
CA LYS A 263 46.14 2.64 -7.00
C LYS A 263 46.87 3.67 -7.84
N GLU A 264 47.53 3.19 -8.88
CA GLU A 264 48.17 4.05 -9.87
C GLU A 264 47.15 4.50 -10.90
N PHE A 265 47.04 5.80 -11.07
CA PHE A 265 46.31 6.40 -12.17
C PHE A 265 47.32 6.77 -13.24
N VAL A 266 47.28 6.03 -14.34
CA VAL A 266 48.10 6.32 -15.52
C VAL A 266 47.61 7.65 -16.11
N PRO A 267 48.52 8.56 -16.49
CA PRO A 267 48.16 9.79 -17.16
C PRO A 267 47.28 9.52 -18.39
N ILE A 268 46.29 10.38 -18.65
CA ILE A 268 45.53 10.32 -19.90
C ILE A 268 46.52 10.46 -21.06
N THR A 269 46.67 9.39 -21.84
CA THR A 269 47.59 9.36 -22.99
C THR A 269 46.78 9.60 -24.26
N ILE A 270 46.94 10.79 -24.83
CA ILE A 270 46.38 11.11 -26.15
C ILE A 270 47.35 10.64 -27.22
N ASN A 271 46.87 9.82 -28.15
CA ASN A 271 47.65 9.26 -29.25
C ASN A 271 46.75 8.97 -30.46
N GLU A 272 47.30 8.44 -31.55
CA GLU A 272 46.54 8.20 -32.79
C GLU A 272 45.36 7.23 -32.62
N GLN A 273 45.43 6.31 -31.65
CA GLN A 273 44.36 5.34 -31.36
C GLN A 273 43.25 5.94 -30.48
N GLN A 274 43.60 6.91 -29.63
CA GLN A 274 42.67 7.67 -28.80
C GLN A 274 42.99 9.17 -28.91
N PRO A 275 42.59 9.82 -30.01
CA PRO A 275 43.03 11.18 -30.34
C PRO A 275 42.35 12.25 -29.49
N TYR A 276 41.25 11.92 -28.81
CA TYR A 276 40.61 12.76 -27.81
C TYR A 276 39.87 11.90 -26.77
N LYS A 277 39.55 12.50 -25.62
CA LYS A 277 38.72 11.92 -24.57
C LYS A 277 37.82 12.99 -23.97
N MET A 278 36.51 12.86 -24.16
CA MET A 278 35.53 13.71 -23.47
C MET A 278 35.44 13.28 -22.00
N LEU A 279 35.26 14.24 -21.11
CA LEU A 279 34.88 14.03 -19.73
C LEU A 279 33.36 14.22 -19.64
N GLU A 280 32.65 13.16 -19.26
CA GLU A 280 31.22 13.26 -18.95
C GLU A 280 31.11 14.16 -17.71
N ASN A 281 30.70 15.41 -17.92
CA ASN A 281 30.37 16.38 -16.88
C ASN A 281 29.13 17.14 -17.38
N GLY A 282 27.96 16.80 -16.85
CA GLY A 282 26.65 17.26 -17.36
C GLY A 282 26.42 18.79 -17.44
N SER A 283 27.38 19.62 -17.03
CA SER A 283 27.23 21.09 -16.95
C SER A 283 28.09 21.88 -17.95
N ILE A 284 29.18 21.31 -18.48
CA ILE A 284 30.13 21.98 -19.40
C ILE A 284 30.74 20.99 -20.40
N LEU A 285 31.31 21.50 -21.49
CA LEU A 285 32.18 20.73 -22.37
C LEU A 285 33.56 20.62 -21.75
N GLU A 286 34.05 19.40 -21.54
CA GLU A 286 35.39 19.20 -21.00
C GLU A 286 36.03 17.93 -21.59
N GLY A 287 37.35 17.95 -21.79
CA GLY A 287 38.05 16.81 -22.33
C GLY A 287 39.56 16.99 -22.46
N TYR A 288 40.19 15.98 -23.07
CA TYR A 288 41.60 15.94 -23.41
C TYR A 288 41.78 15.67 -24.89
N THR A 289 42.79 16.29 -25.48
CA THR A 289 43.24 16.06 -26.85
C THR A 289 44.70 16.49 -27.01
N TYR A 290 45.25 16.54 -28.24
CA TYR A 290 46.63 17.01 -28.46
C TYR A 290 46.81 18.48 -28.02
N PRO A 291 47.93 18.85 -27.35
CA PRO A 291 48.18 20.23 -26.89
C PRO A 291 48.18 21.30 -28.00
N ASP A 292 48.54 20.92 -29.23
CA ASP A 292 48.57 21.80 -30.40
C ASP A 292 47.28 21.72 -31.25
N ALA A 293 46.22 21.09 -30.73
CA ALA A 293 44.93 21.05 -31.39
C ALA A 293 44.14 22.35 -31.24
N GLU A 294 43.18 22.53 -32.13
CA GLU A 294 42.09 23.50 -32.03
C GLU A 294 40.77 22.74 -32.04
N ILE A 295 39.82 23.14 -31.21
CA ILE A 295 38.52 22.49 -31.11
C ILE A 295 37.46 23.52 -31.51
N LEU A 296 36.81 23.31 -32.63
CA LEU A 296 35.76 24.19 -33.12
C LEU A 296 34.44 23.80 -32.49
N TYR A 297 33.80 24.76 -31.84
CA TYR A 297 32.48 24.65 -31.24
C TYR A 297 31.64 25.86 -31.65
N GLY A 298 30.85 25.70 -32.71
CA GLY A 298 30.15 26.83 -33.33
C GLY A 298 31.12 27.89 -33.86
N ASP A 299 31.00 29.11 -33.34
CA ASP A 299 31.87 30.26 -33.63
C ASP A 299 33.08 30.38 -32.67
N GLN A 300 33.21 29.45 -31.72
CA GLN A 300 34.29 29.45 -30.75
C GLN A 300 35.38 28.46 -31.14
N THR A 301 36.62 28.89 -30.99
CA THR A 301 37.79 28.01 -31.05
C THR A 301 38.30 27.79 -29.63
N ILE A 302 38.16 26.58 -29.12
CA ILE A 302 38.67 26.17 -27.82
C ILE A 302 40.10 25.63 -28.05
N ARG A 303 41.07 26.22 -27.36
CA ARG A 303 42.47 25.78 -27.39
C ARG A 303 42.75 24.96 -26.13
N PRO A 304 43.23 23.71 -26.26
CA PRO A 304 43.71 22.96 -25.12
C PRO A 304 44.93 23.65 -24.48
N ASN A 305 45.15 23.39 -23.20
CA ASN A 305 46.38 23.83 -22.52
C ASN A 305 47.59 22.97 -22.92
N GLU A 306 48.76 23.27 -22.36
CA GLU A 306 50.01 22.53 -22.64
C GLU A 306 49.94 21.02 -22.32
N ARG A 307 48.98 20.59 -21.49
CA ARG A 307 48.71 19.17 -21.18
C ARG A 307 47.61 18.57 -22.04
N GLY A 308 47.09 19.31 -23.03
CA GLY A 308 46.03 18.86 -23.91
C GLY A 308 44.62 18.94 -23.33
N GLN A 309 44.43 19.53 -22.14
CA GLN A 309 43.10 19.67 -21.52
C GLN A 309 42.35 20.87 -22.09
N PHE A 310 41.05 20.71 -22.36
CA PHE A 310 40.17 21.80 -22.77
C PHE A 310 38.87 21.81 -21.95
N SER A 311 38.28 23.00 -21.80
CA SER A 311 36.97 23.19 -21.18
C SER A 311 36.25 24.37 -21.82
N SER A 312 34.92 24.29 -21.97
CA SER A 312 34.06 25.38 -22.41
C SER A 312 32.63 25.24 -21.90
N GLN A 313 31.93 26.34 -21.69
CA GLN A 313 30.52 26.33 -21.29
C GLN A 313 29.62 25.96 -22.48
N PHE A 314 28.46 25.35 -22.23
CA PHE A 314 27.46 25.16 -23.29
C PHE A 314 26.92 26.51 -23.76
N LYS A 315 26.90 26.71 -25.08
CA LYS A 315 26.21 27.83 -25.73
C LYS A 315 24.74 27.49 -25.86
N LEU A 316 23.92 28.05 -24.97
CA LEU A 316 22.46 27.91 -25.05
C LEU A 316 21.97 28.59 -26.32
N GLY A 317 21.26 27.82 -27.15
CA GLY A 317 20.70 28.28 -28.41
C GLY A 317 19.41 27.53 -28.74
N THR A 318 18.96 27.63 -29.98
CA THR A 318 17.72 27.00 -30.47
C THR A 318 17.86 25.51 -30.76
N THR A 319 19.08 25.02 -31.03
CA THR A 319 19.35 23.62 -31.37
C THR A 319 20.11 22.91 -30.26
N ALA A 320 19.55 21.80 -29.81
CA ALA A 320 20.12 20.93 -28.81
C ALA A 320 21.26 20.09 -29.38
N LYS A 321 21.21 19.70 -30.65
CA LYS A 321 22.30 18.91 -31.25
C LYS A 321 23.44 19.82 -31.70
N GLN A 322 24.65 19.49 -31.26
CA GLN A 322 25.88 20.23 -31.58
C GLN A 322 27.03 19.27 -31.86
N GLU A 323 28.11 19.79 -32.43
CA GLU A 323 29.34 19.04 -32.71
C GLU A 323 30.58 19.80 -32.24
N LEU A 324 31.58 19.04 -31.78
CA LEU A 324 32.96 19.52 -31.63
C LEU A 324 33.79 18.97 -32.77
N VAL A 325 34.55 19.83 -33.44
CA VAL A 325 35.51 19.42 -34.48
C VAL A 325 36.92 19.64 -33.95
N PHE A 326 37.67 18.56 -33.78
CA PHE A 326 39.05 18.58 -33.32
C PHE A 326 39.98 18.63 -34.53
N GLN A 327 40.83 19.65 -34.63
CA GLN A 327 41.74 19.86 -35.75
C GLN A 327 43.17 20.19 -35.31
N ARG A 328 44.16 19.90 -36.16
CA ARG A 328 45.57 20.32 -36.00
C ARG A 328 46.04 20.90 -37.33
N ASN A 329 46.74 22.03 -37.32
CA ASN A 329 47.17 22.74 -38.54
C ASN A 329 46.02 22.97 -39.55
N GLY A 330 44.80 23.20 -39.06
CA GLY A 330 43.60 23.39 -39.89
C GLY A 330 43.01 22.10 -40.51
N GLN A 331 43.51 20.91 -40.16
CA GLN A 331 42.97 19.63 -40.63
C GLN A 331 42.21 18.91 -39.50
N PRO A 332 40.91 18.60 -39.68
CA PRO A 332 40.14 17.82 -38.71
C PRO A 332 40.65 16.38 -38.58
N TYR A 333 40.76 15.87 -37.36
CA TYR A 333 41.09 14.47 -37.07
C TYR A 333 39.99 13.75 -36.26
N ALA A 334 39.05 14.49 -35.67
CA ALA A 334 37.92 13.89 -34.97
C ALA A 334 36.71 14.84 -34.89
N THR A 335 35.52 14.25 -34.79
CA THR A 335 34.27 14.96 -34.51
C THR A 335 33.52 14.27 -33.37
N TYR A 336 32.91 15.05 -32.48
CA TYR A 336 32.08 14.56 -31.38
C TYR A 336 30.71 15.23 -31.40
N SER A 337 29.65 14.48 -31.70
CA SER A 337 28.27 14.97 -31.71
C SER A 337 27.59 14.72 -30.36
N PHE A 338 26.88 15.73 -29.84
CA PHE A 338 26.22 15.65 -28.53
C PHE A 338 24.90 16.44 -28.52
N VAL A 339 24.05 16.16 -27.53
CA VAL A 339 22.84 16.90 -27.22
C VAL A 339 23.12 17.74 -25.97
N GLN A 340 22.97 19.04 -26.08
CA GLN A 340 23.20 20.01 -25.00
C GLN A 340 21.91 20.63 -24.48
N PRO A 341 21.97 21.31 -23.32
CA PRO A 341 20.96 22.28 -22.91
C PRO A 341 20.69 23.34 -23.99
N VAL A 342 19.46 23.86 -23.99
CA VAL A 342 18.97 24.85 -24.95
C VAL A 342 18.41 26.06 -24.23
N ASP A 343 18.26 27.17 -24.94
CA ASP A 343 17.41 28.25 -24.46
C ASP A 343 15.93 27.82 -24.61
N SER A 344 15.29 27.51 -23.49
CA SER A 344 13.92 27.00 -23.43
C SER A 344 12.87 27.99 -23.93
N THR A 345 13.20 29.29 -23.98
CA THR A 345 12.30 30.33 -24.47
C THR A 345 12.15 30.28 -25.99
N VAL A 346 13.20 29.86 -26.70
CA VAL A 346 13.26 29.80 -28.17
C VAL A 346 13.36 28.38 -28.73
N PHE A 347 13.46 27.36 -27.88
CA PHE A 347 13.46 25.96 -28.30
C PHE A 347 12.14 25.60 -29.00
N PRO A 348 12.18 24.99 -30.20
CA PRO A 348 10.97 24.63 -30.93
C PRO A 348 10.23 23.51 -30.22
N PHE A 349 9.06 23.82 -29.65
CA PHE A 349 8.13 22.86 -29.07
C PHE A 349 6.68 23.33 -29.27
N GLU A 350 5.89 22.55 -30.00
CA GLU A 350 4.49 22.83 -30.33
C GLU A 350 3.63 21.59 -30.10
N VAL A 351 2.47 21.76 -29.48
CA VAL A 351 1.45 20.69 -29.33
C VAL A 351 0.40 20.89 -30.42
N THR A 352 0.30 19.95 -31.36
CA THR A 352 -0.67 19.98 -32.46
C THR A 352 -1.98 19.27 -32.10
N LYS A 353 -1.94 18.37 -31.12
CA LYS A 353 -3.12 17.70 -30.56
C LYS A 353 -2.99 17.54 -29.06
N GLN A 354 -3.93 18.13 -28.32
CA GLN A 354 -4.02 18.00 -26.87
C GLN A 354 -4.58 16.62 -26.49
N ALA A 355 -4.13 16.07 -25.37
CA ALA A 355 -4.72 14.88 -24.79
C ALA A 355 -6.05 15.22 -24.10
N SER A 356 -7.00 14.28 -24.08
CA SER A 356 -8.25 14.40 -23.31
C SER A 356 -8.49 13.18 -22.42
N THR A 357 -9.40 13.29 -21.46
CA THR A 357 -9.79 12.20 -20.54
C THR A 357 -10.36 10.99 -21.27
N VAL A 358 -10.70 11.14 -22.56
CA VAL A 358 -11.22 10.09 -23.45
C VAL A 358 -10.19 9.62 -24.49
N SER A 359 -9.29 10.50 -24.96
CA SER A 359 -8.33 10.17 -26.02
C SER A 359 -6.93 9.79 -25.50
N GLY A 360 -6.48 10.34 -24.37
CA GLY A 360 -5.18 10.07 -23.74
C GLY A 360 -3.94 10.36 -24.60
N ARG A 361 -4.06 10.96 -25.79
CA ARG A 361 -2.95 11.03 -26.75
C ARG A 361 -2.54 12.47 -27.04
N VAL A 362 -1.26 12.77 -26.84
CA VAL A 362 -0.64 14.06 -27.22
C VAL A 362 0.19 13.89 -28.49
N GLU A 363 0.06 14.86 -29.40
CA GLU A 363 0.86 14.94 -30.63
C GLU A 363 1.41 16.35 -30.81
N GLY A 364 2.60 16.47 -31.40
CA GLY A 364 3.25 17.77 -31.56
C GLY A 364 4.48 17.74 -32.45
N LYS A 365 5.20 18.87 -32.47
CA LYS A 365 6.45 19.07 -33.19
C LYS A 365 7.54 19.66 -32.30
N THR A 366 8.78 19.24 -32.52
CA THR A 366 9.98 19.68 -31.81
C THR A 366 11.21 19.56 -32.72
N GLU A 367 12.40 19.88 -32.24
CA GLU A 367 13.66 19.60 -32.97
C GLU A 367 13.78 18.11 -33.40
N PRO A 368 14.15 17.82 -34.67
CA PRO A 368 14.27 16.45 -35.17
C PRO A 368 15.17 15.53 -34.36
N GLY A 369 14.66 14.33 -34.03
CA GLY A 369 15.45 13.26 -33.42
C GLY A 369 15.90 13.49 -31.98
N VAL A 370 15.41 14.53 -31.29
CA VAL A 370 15.61 14.70 -29.84
C VAL A 370 14.68 13.76 -29.06
N THR A 371 15.02 13.50 -27.80
CA THR A 371 14.17 12.72 -26.90
C THR A 371 13.55 13.65 -25.87
N LEU A 372 12.23 13.61 -25.78
CA LEU A 372 11.44 14.37 -24.83
C LEU A 372 11.03 13.45 -23.67
N VAL A 373 11.00 14.02 -22.47
CA VAL A 373 10.50 13.37 -21.27
C VAL A 373 9.34 14.21 -20.74
N PHE A 374 8.15 13.62 -20.67
CA PHE A 374 6.95 14.19 -20.10
C PHE A 374 6.85 13.67 -18.67
N ARG A 375 6.92 14.56 -17.68
CA ARG A 375 6.84 14.19 -16.27
C ARG A 375 5.59 14.77 -15.65
N SER A 376 4.85 13.91 -14.96
CA SER A 376 3.83 14.31 -14.01
C SER A 376 4.17 13.70 -12.65
N ARG A 377 3.27 13.85 -11.67
CA ARG A 377 3.39 13.11 -10.41
C ARG A 377 3.18 11.60 -10.58
N ASP A 378 2.57 11.20 -11.71
CA ASP A 378 2.12 9.83 -11.97
C ASP A 378 3.15 9.00 -12.77
N GLY A 379 4.21 9.65 -13.26
CA GLY A 379 5.34 8.98 -13.86
C GLY A 379 6.08 9.80 -14.89
N GLU A 380 7.13 9.19 -15.44
CA GLU A 380 7.89 9.75 -16.55
C GLU A 380 7.59 8.96 -17.83
N PHE A 381 7.19 9.68 -18.87
CA PHE A 381 6.88 9.13 -20.18
C PHE A 381 7.84 9.70 -21.21
N ILE A 382 8.46 8.83 -21.99
CA ILE A 382 9.56 9.20 -22.87
C ILE A 382 9.12 8.98 -24.31
N THR A 383 9.30 9.99 -25.17
CA THR A 383 9.08 9.86 -26.62
C THR A 383 10.25 10.46 -27.38
N LYS A 384 10.53 9.94 -28.57
CA LYS A 384 11.60 10.44 -29.44
C LYS A 384 10.98 11.03 -30.69
N ALA A 385 11.34 12.27 -31.01
CA ALA A 385 10.88 12.94 -32.21
C ALA A 385 11.43 12.25 -33.47
N SER A 386 10.63 12.19 -34.54
CA SER A 386 11.03 11.68 -35.84
C SER A 386 12.00 12.64 -36.56
N GLY A 387 12.49 12.23 -37.73
CA GLY A 387 13.43 13.01 -38.54
C GLY A 387 12.86 14.33 -39.11
N ASP A 388 11.54 14.48 -39.12
CA ASP A 388 10.82 15.71 -39.46
C ASP A 388 10.34 16.48 -38.21
N GLY A 389 10.73 16.05 -37.01
CA GLY A 389 10.42 16.73 -35.75
C GLY A 389 9.07 16.37 -35.14
N THR A 390 8.25 15.51 -35.76
CA THR A 390 6.97 15.13 -35.16
C THR A 390 7.15 14.18 -33.97
N PHE A 391 6.28 14.28 -32.97
CA PHE A 391 6.21 13.33 -31.87
C PHE A 391 4.75 12.98 -31.54
N GLY A 392 4.57 11.78 -31.02
CA GLY A 392 3.31 11.32 -30.44
C GLY A 392 3.59 10.52 -29.17
N LEU A 393 2.71 10.65 -28.19
CA LEU A 393 2.80 9.93 -26.93
C LEU A 393 1.39 9.59 -26.43
N ASP A 394 1.17 8.31 -26.13
CA ASP A 394 -0.03 7.85 -25.45
C ASP A 394 0.21 7.96 -23.94
N LEU A 395 -0.54 8.84 -23.29
CA LEU A 395 -0.63 9.00 -21.85
C LEU A 395 -1.77 8.10 -21.32
N PRO A 396 -1.78 7.76 -20.03
CA PRO A 396 -2.82 6.90 -19.48
C PRO A 396 -4.22 7.49 -19.69
N LEU A 397 -5.16 6.63 -20.09
CA LEU A 397 -6.57 7.01 -20.26
C LEU A 397 -7.18 7.31 -18.89
N PHE A 398 -8.13 8.27 -18.84
CA PHE A 398 -8.85 8.72 -17.64
C PHE A 398 -8.04 9.55 -16.63
N GLU A 399 -6.82 9.98 -16.96
CA GLU A 399 -6.08 10.94 -16.15
C GLU A 399 -6.48 12.39 -16.47
N SER A 400 -6.50 13.25 -15.45
CA SER A 400 -6.63 14.71 -15.58
C SER A 400 -5.38 15.33 -14.95
N GLY A 401 -4.74 16.31 -15.60
CA GLY A 401 -3.55 16.94 -15.02
C GLY A 401 -2.66 17.64 -16.04
N GLU A 402 -1.50 18.12 -15.56
CA GLU A 402 -0.45 18.77 -16.35
C GLU A 402 0.83 17.92 -16.36
N TYR A 403 1.46 17.83 -17.53
CA TYR A 403 2.75 17.19 -17.75
C TYR A 403 3.81 18.25 -18.07
N GLU A 404 4.89 18.31 -17.30
CA GLU A 404 6.04 19.15 -17.58
C GLU A 404 6.98 18.46 -18.57
N VAL A 405 7.48 19.23 -19.53
CA VAL A 405 8.28 18.69 -20.65
C VAL A 405 9.76 18.99 -20.45
N PHE A 406 10.58 17.97 -20.60
CA PHE A 406 12.03 18.03 -20.49
C PHE A 406 12.68 17.50 -21.78
N LEU A 407 13.87 18.01 -22.07
CA LEU A 407 14.76 17.54 -23.10
C LEU A 407 15.81 16.61 -22.49
N LYS A 408 15.97 15.40 -23.03
CA LYS A 408 17.06 14.50 -22.64
C LYS A 408 18.34 14.88 -23.39
N THR A 409 19.32 15.42 -22.68
CA THR A 409 20.66 15.79 -23.19
C THR A 409 21.62 14.59 -23.11
N THR A 410 22.85 14.72 -23.61
CA THR A 410 23.85 13.63 -23.56
C THR A 410 24.24 13.27 -22.12
N GLY A 411 24.22 14.25 -21.19
CA GLY A 411 24.64 14.04 -19.80
C GLY A 411 23.54 14.23 -18.75
N SER A 412 22.35 14.74 -19.09
CA SER A 412 21.31 15.05 -18.10
C SER A 412 19.90 15.17 -18.72
N ILE A 413 18.92 15.57 -17.92
CA ILE A 413 17.55 15.91 -18.34
C ILE A 413 17.32 17.39 -18.04
N TYR A 414 17.10 18.17 -19.08
CA TYR A 414 17.02 19.63 -19.02
C TYR A 414 15.56 20.12 -19.13
N PRO A 415 15.06 20.93 -18.19
CA PRO A 415 13.68 21.42 -18.21
C PRO A 415 13.45 22.41 -19.36
N LEU A 416 12.37 22.21 -20.13
CA LEU A 416 11.97 23.15 -21.18
C LEU A 416 10.95 24.20 -20.69
N GLY A 417 10.45 24.08 -19.46
CA GLY A 417 9.42 24.98 -18.92
C GLY A 417 8.10 24.96 -19.70
N LYS A 418 7.86 23.93 -20.52
CA LYS A 418 6.61 23.72 -21.27
C LYS A 418 5.72 22.74 -20.53
N LYS A 419 4.40 22.90 -20.70
CA LYS A 419 3.39 22.04 -20.09
C LYS A 419 2.38 21.54 -21.11
N VAL A 420 1.87 20.33 -20.88
CA VAL A 420 0.74 19.75 -21.62
C VAL A 420 -0.38 19.42 -20.65
N THR A 421 -1.61 19.88 -20.92
CA THR A 421 -2.76 19.72 -20.04
C THR A 421 -3.78 18.76 -20.66
N ILE A 422 -4.31 17.82 -19.87
CA ILE A 422 -5.37 16.90 -20.33
C ILE A 422 -6.75 17.58 -20.26
N GLN A 423 -7.50 17.56 -21.36
CA GLN A 423 -8.85 18.13 -21.48
C GLN A 423 -9.95 17.19 -20.95
N GLU A 424 -10.91 17.71 -20.19
CA GLU A 424 -12.02 16.91 -19.63
C GLU A 424 -13.23 16.83 -20.58
N GLU A 425 -13.55 15.62 -21.07
CA GLU A 425 -14.60 15.41 -22.09
C GLU A 425 -15.73 14.43 -21.67
N ARG A 426 -15.82 14.02 -20.40
CA ARG A 426 -16.91 13.13 -19.91
C ARG A 426 -18.32 13.79 -19.91
N PRO A 427 -19.43 13.04 -20.08
CA PRO A 427 -20.81 13.58 -20.03
C PRO A 427 -21.31 13.91 -18.60
N LEU A 428 -22.25 14.87 -18.47
CA LEU A 428 -22.87 15.27 -17.18
C LEU A 428 -24.19 14.52 -16.91
N GLU A 429 -24.34 13.99 -15.70
CA GLU A 429 -25.59 13.35 -15.23
C GLU A 429 -26.61 14.37 -14.69
N ALA A 430 -27.90 13.99 -14.65
CA ALA A 430 -28.96 14.83 -14.09
C ALA A 430 -28.79 14.99 -12.56
N PRO A 431 -29.11 16.17 -11.99
CA PRO A 431 -28.96 16.40 -10.54
C PRO A 431 -30.00 15.65 -9.70
N VAL A 432 -29.63 15.29 -8.49
CA VAL A 432 -30.53 14.79 -7.44
C VAL A 432 -31.05 15.98 -6.62
N LEU A 433 -32.36 16.02 -6.39
CA LEU A 433 -33.05 17.12 -5.72
C LEU A 433 -33.62 16.68 -4.37
N THR A 434 -33.44 17.47 -3.31
CA THR A 434 -34.02 17.24 -1.98
C THR A 434 -34.57 18.54 -1.40
N PHE A 435 -35.82 18.53 -0.90
CA PHE A 435 -36.42 19.68 -0.23
C PHE A 435 -36.40 19.52 1.29
N ASN A 436 -36.03 20.58 2.01
CA ASN A 436 -36.11 20.69 3.47
C ASN A 436 -36.68 22.07 3.83
N GLU A 437 -37.86 22.10 4.46
CA GLU A 437 -38.63 23.32 4.72
C GLU A 437 -38.70 24.20 3.46
N THR A 438 -38.19 25.43 3.47
CA THR A 438 -38.23 26.32 2.31
C THR A 438 -36.98 26.21 1.42
N ASN A 439 -36.14 25.19 1.57
CA ASN A 439 -34.88 25.08 0.83
C ASN A 439 -34.81 23.83 -0.05
N LEU A 440 -34.40 24.02 -1.31
CA LEU A 440 -34.06 22.96 -2.26
C LEU A 440 -32.56 22.77 -2.32
N THR A 441 -32.09 21.58 -2.00
CA THR A 441 -30.73 21.12 -2.24
C THR A 441 -30.64 20.40 -3.59
N ILE A 442 -29.76 20.90 -4.45
CA ILE A 442 -29.37 20.33 -5.74
C ILE A 442 -28.04 19.65 -5.54
N GLN A 443 -27.94 18.36 -5.83
CA GLN A 443 -26.70 17.58 -5.75
C GLN A 443 -26.38 16.99 -7.13
N ALA A 444 -25.17 17.21 -7.62
CA ALA A 444 -24.73 16.76 -8.93
C ALA A 444 -23.31 16.17 -8.88
N SER A 445 -22.84 15.71 -10.04
CA SER A 445 -21.46 15.28 -10.19
C SER A 445 -20.48 16.42 -9.89
N THR A 446 -19.32 16.09 -9.33
CA THR A 446 -18.24 17.05 -9.02
C THR A 446 -17.68 17.76 -10.25
N PHE A 447 -18.00 17.27 -11.46
CA PHE A 447 -17.61 17.92 -12.72
C PHE A 447 -18.57 19.05 -13.13
N ALA A 448 -19.72 19.20 -12.47
CA ALA A 448 -20.66 20.28 -12.75
C ALA A 448 -20.28 21.56 -11.98
N GLU A 449 -20.19 22.68 -12.70
CA GLU A 449 -19.78 23.98 -12.14
C GLU A 449 -20.99 24.76 -11.60
N SER A 450 -22.15 24.62 -12.23
CA SER A 450 -23.36 25.35 -11.87
C SER A 450 -24.63 24.57 -12.19
N ALA A 451 -25.74 24.97 -11.57
CA ALA A 451 -27.08 24.52 -11.90
C ALA A 451 -27.89 25.67 -12.51
N GLU A 452 -28.57 25.39 -13.61
CA GLU A 452 -29.59 26.28 -14.16
C GLU A 452 -30.96 25.87 -13.61
N ILE A 453 -31.67 26.85 -13.05
CA ILE A 453 -32.87 26.65 -12.25
C ILE A 453 -33.93 27.60 -12.79
N LEU A 454 -34.95 27.04 -13.44
CA LEU A 454 -36.15 27.77 -13.81
C LEU A 454 -37.23 27.51 -12.75
N VAL A 455 -37.74 28.57 -12.15
CA VAL A 455 -38.83 28.56 -11.18
C VAL A 455 -40.04 29.27 -11.78
N THR A 456 -41.24 28.70 -11.68
CA THR A 456 -42.49 29.31 -12.12
C THR A 456 -43.47 29.34 -10.95
N LYS A 457 -43.89 30.53 -10.53
CA LYS A 457 -44.85 30.75 -9.46
C LYS A 457 -46.27 30.32 -9.87
N PRO A 458 -47.17 30.07 -8.90
CA PRO A 458 -48.56 29.69 -9.19
C PRO A 458 -49.36 30.68 -10.05
N ASP A 459 -49.03 31.98 -10.01
CA ASP A 459 -49.65 33.04 -10.81
C ASP A 459 -49.12 33.11 -12.25
N GLY A 460 -48.13 32.28 -12.61
CA GLY A 460 -47.52 32.21 -13.93
C GLY A 460 -46.24 33.03 -14.10
N ASP A 461 -45.84 33.82 -13.10
CA ASP A 461 -44.56 34.54 -13.09
C ASP A 461 -43.38 33.55 -13.04
N PHE A 462 -42.24 33.84 -13.69
CA PHE A 462 -41.11 32.91 -13.73
C PHE A 462 -39.75 33.60 -13.59
N ASP A 463 -38.78 32.84 -13.07
CA ASP A 463 -37.43 33.30 -12.78
C ASP A 463 -36.41 32.22 -13.19
N LEU A 464 -35.39 32.59 -13.96
CA LEU A 464 -34.31 31.70 -14.38
C LEU A 464 -33.01 32.15 -13.71
N LYS A 465 -32.46 31.28 -12.88
CA LYS A 465 -31.23 31.53 -12.13
C LYS A 465 -30.18 30.49 -12.44
N GLN A 466 -28.93 30.94 -12.55
CA GLN A 466 -27.77 30.06 -12.56
C GLN A 466 -27.08 30.16 -11.21
N VAL A 467 -26.90 29.02 -10.55
CA VAL A 467 -26.32 28.95 -9.21
C VAL A 467 -25.07 28.11 -9.26
N ALA A 468 -23.96 28.66 -8.76
CA ALA A 468 -22.71 27.92 -8.65
C ALA A 468 -22.90 26.73 -7.71
N LEU A 469 -22.51 25.54 -8.17
CA LEU A 469 -22.48 24.35 -7.34
C LEU A 469 -21.17 24.40 -6.54
N ARG A 470 -21.28 24.42 -5.21
CA ARG A 470 -20.16 24.49 -4.28
C ARG A 470 -20.02 23.14 -3.55
N ASN A 471 -18.89 22.90 -2.89
CA ASN A 471 -18.68 21.72 -2.05
C ASN A 471 -18.93 20.37 -2.76
N GLY A 472 -18.33 20.16 -3.93
CA GLY A 472 -18.43 18.89 -4.66
C GLY A 472 -19.76 18.69 -5.39
N GLY A 473 -20.31 19.76 -5.96
CA GLY A 473 -21.50 19.67 -6.83
C GLY A 473 -22.82 19.96 -6.13
N VAL A 474 -22.84 20.72 -5.02
CA VAL A 474 -24.05 20.99 -4.24
C VAL A 474 -24.42 22.47 -4.22
N ALA A 475 -25.70 22.79 -4.40
CA ALA A 475 -26.26 24.12 -4.15
C ALA A 475 -27.54 24.01 -3.33
N THR A 476 -27.78 25.00 -2.48
CA THR A 476 -29.04 25.13 -1.76
C THR A 476 -29.68 26.47 -2.13
N ILE A 477 -30.94 26.45 -2.51
CA ILE A 477 -31.70 27.65 -2.85
C ILE A 477 -33.04 27.69 -2.11
N PRO A 478 -33.55 28.88 -1.75
CA PRO A 478 -34.89 29.00 -1.20
C PRO A 478 -35.94 28.72 -2.29
N PHE A 479 -37.07 28.15 -1.89
CA PHE A 479 -38.20 27.75 -2.72
C PHE A 479 -39.52 28.01 -1.98
N ASN A 480 -40.53 28.55 -2.66
CA ASN A 480 -41.83 28.84 -2.03
C ASN A 480 -42.86 27.76 -2.38
N TYR A 481 -43.82 27.60 -1.47
CA TYR A 481 -44.91 26.65 -1.65
C TYR A 481 -45.70 26.92 -2.94
N GLY A 482 -45.90 25.87 -3.75
CA GLY A 482 -46.63 25.93 -5.02
C GLY A 482 -45.77 26.26 -6.24
N ASP A 483 -44.50 26.64 -6.06
CA ASP A 483 -43.58 26.93 -7.17
C ASP A 483 -43.31 25.66 -8.00
N ARG A 484 -43.35 25.77 -9.34
CA ARG A 484 -42.89 24.74 -10.28
C ARG A 484 -41.41 24.95 -10.57
N TYR A 485 -40.63 23.87 -10.68
CA TYR A 485 -39.20 23.92 -10.97
C TYR A 485 -38.80 23.10 -12.18
N ARG A 486 -37.73 23.54 -12.86
CA ARG A 486 -37.00 22.83 -13.90
C ARG A 486 -35.50 23.08 -13.75
N ILE A 487 -34.72 22.04 -13.49
CA ILE A 487 -33.31 22.16 -13.05
C ILE A 487 -32.40 21.23 -13.84
N ARG A 488 -31.26 21.74 -14.32
CA ARG A 488 -30.17 20.94 -14.92
C ARG A 488 -28.82 21.48 -14.46
N VAL A 489 -27.74 20.74 -14.72
CA VAL A 489 -26.38 21.19 -14.39
C VAL A 489 -25.51 21.44 -15.61
N VAL A 490 -24.54 22.34 -15.45
CA VAL A 490 -23.70 22.92 -16.51
C VAL A 490 -22.23 22.91 -16.10
N SER A 491 -21.34 22.57 -17.03
CA SER A 491 -19.88 22.74 -16.93
C SER A 491 -19.31 23.11 -18.29
N GLY A 492 -18.80 24.33 -18.42
CA GLY A 492 -18.48 24.92 -19.72
C GLY A 492 -19.67 24.82 -20.70
N ASN A 493 -19.44 24.21 -21.87
CA ASN A 493 -20.47 24.01 -22.90
C ASN A 493 -21.33 22.74 -22.72
N ARG A 494 -21.11 21.96 -21.67
CA ARG A 494 -21.83 20.70 -21.42
C ARG A 494 -23.01 20.95 -20.47
N VAL A 495 -24.13 20.31 -20.75
CA VAL A 495 -25.35 20.36 -19.92
C VAL A 495 -25.90 18.95 -19.65
N SER A 496 -26.52 18.76 -18.50
CA SER A 496 -27.25 17.51 -18.18
C SER A 496 -28.74 17.58 -18.57
N PRO A 497 -29.49 16.45 -18.53
CA PRO A 497 -30.95 16.47 -18.65
C PRO A 497 -31.64 17.25 -17.52
N TYR A 498 -32.83 17.78 -17.80
CA TYR A 498 -33.65 18.50 -16.81
C TYR A 498 -34.37 17.57 -15.83
N VAL A 499 -34.53 18.04 -14.59
CA VAL A 499 -35.41 17.49 -13.55
C VAL A 499 -36.50 18.51 -13.24
N GLU A 500 -37.77 18.09 -13.25
CA GLU A 500 -38.94 18.98 -13.19
C GLU A 500 -39.94 18.56 -12.08
N GLY A 501 -40.68 19.51 -11.49
CA GLY A 501 -41.68 19.22 -10.46
C GLY A 501 -42.40 20.45 -9.87
N ILE A 502 -43.18 20.24 -8.81
CA ILE A 502 -43.88 21.30 -8.04
C ILE A 502 -43.56 21.13 -6.55
N TYR A 503 -43.19 22.21 -5.86
CA TYR A 503 -42.89 22.16 -4.44
C TYR A 503 -44.16 22.22 -3.55
N THR A 504 -44.23 21.32 -2.57
CA THR A 504 -45.29 21.26 -1.54
C THR A 504 -44.67 21.02 -0.17
N GLN A 505 -45.14 21.71 0.88
CA GLN A 505 -44.59 21.60 2.24
C GLN A 505 -45.10 20.34 2.96
N ILE A 506 -44.32 19.76 3.88
CA ILE A 506 -44.74 18.63 4.70
C ILE A 506 -45.70 19.08 5.80
N GLN A 507 -46.81 18.36 5.99
CA GLN A 507 -47.79 18.64 7.04
C GLN A 507 -47.26 18.29 8.45
N ARG A 508 -47.34 19.25 9.39
CA ARG A 508 -47.03 19.02 10.83
C ARG A 508 -47.90 17.89 11.39
N PRO A 509 -47.31 16.92 12.11
CA PRO A 509 -48.04 15.80 12.66
C PRO A 509 -48.97 16.21 13.80
N THR A 510 -50.11 15.53 13.91
CA THR A 510 -51.07 15.67 15.03
C THR A 510 -51.16 14.37 15.84
N PHE A 511 -51.61 14.45 17.10
CA PHE A 511 -51.63 13.31 18.04
C PHE A 511 -52.98 13.19 18.76
N THR A 512 -53.34 11.96 19.14
CA THR A 512 -54.62 11.65 19.81
C THR A 512 -54.49 11.16 21.25
N ASP A 513 -53.35 10.55 21.63
CA ASP A 513 -53.07 10.03 22.99
C ASP A 513 -51.56 10.13 23.28
N PHE A 514 -51.07 11.35 23.52
CA PHE A 514 -49.63 11.65 23.71
C PHE A 514 -49.34 12.13 25.13
N GLU A 515 -49.34 11.18 26.06
CA GLU A 515 -49.12 11.39 27.49
C GLU A 515 -47.90 10.59 27.99
N GLU A 516 -47.24 11.09 29.04
CA GLU A 516 -46.15 10.36 29.71
C GLU A 516 -46.66 9.01 30.23
N GLY A 517 -45.81 7.98 30.16
CA GLY A 517 -46.17 6.62 30.57
C GLY A 517 -46.81 5.76 29.47
N LYS A 518 -47.26 6.35 28.34
CA LYS A 518 -47.79 5.58 27.20
C LYS A 518 -46.66 4.98 26.37
N LYS A 519 -46.84 3.76 25.85
CA LYS A 519 -45.91 3.15 24.88
C LYS A 519 -46.29 3.40 23.43
N THR A 520 -47.46 3.97 23.20
CA THR A 520 -48.00 4.16 21.86
C THR A 520 -48.05 5.64 21.53
N ILE A 521 -47.44 6.04 20.43
CA ILE A 521 -47.71 7.35 19.82
C ILE A 521 -48.60 7.10 18.61
N VAL A 522 -49.86 7.52 18.70
CA VAL A 522 -50.79 7.50 17.55
C VAL A 522 -50.94 8.91 17.03
N GLY A 523 -50.58 9.10 15.76
CA GLY A 523 -50.69 10.39 15.10
C GLY A 523 -51.03 10.30 13.62
N GLN A 524 -51.16 11.46 13.00
CA GLN A 524 -51.47 11.59 11.58
C GLN A 524 -50.53 12.60 10.91
N THR A 525 -50.09 12.29 9.69
CA THR A 525 -49.23 13.12 8.83
C THR A 525 -49.54 12.83 7.35
N GLU A 526 -48.59 13.03 6.44
CA GLU A 526 -48.79 12.78 5.01
C GLU A 526 -48.92 11.28 4.67
N PRO A 527 -49.78 10.92 3.69
CA PRO A 527 -49.93 9.55 3.22
C PRO A 527 -48.63 8.90 2.77
N ASN A 528 -48.38 7.68 3.23
CA ASN A 528 -47.19 6.89 2.89
C ASN A 528 -45.85 7.53 3.32
N ALA A 529 -45.83 8.62 4.08
CA ALA A 529 -44.58 9.23 4.52
C ALA A 529 -43.85 8.35 5.53
N THR A 530 -42.54 8.33 5.43
CA THR A 530 -41.67 7.73 6.45
C THR A 530 -41.56 8.71 7.61
N VAL A 531 -42.03 8.30 8.78
CA VAL A 531 -41.96 9.07 10.02
C VAL A 531 -40.90 8.44 10.90
N THR A 532 -39.98 9.25 11.39
CA THR A 532 -38.85 8.85 12.20
C THR A 532 -38.83 9.62 13.51
N LEU A 533 -38.98 8.95 14.64
CA LEU A 533 -38.89 9.55 15.97
C LEU A 533 -37.47 9.43 16.52
N TYR A 534 -36.91 10.55 16.97
CA TYR A 534 -35.62 10.64 17.64
C TYR A 534 -35.80 10.94 19.12
N ASN A 535 -35.21 10.10 19.96
CA ASN A 535 -35.16 10.31 21.40
C ASN A 535 -33.94 11.17 21.77
N SER A 536 -34.18 12.39 22.25
CA SER A 536 -33.16 13.39 22.59
C SER A 536 -32.31 13.03 23.83
N LEU A 537 -32.80 12.18 24.73
CA LEU A 537 -32.10 11.84 25.97
C LEU A 537 -31.12 10.66 25.88
N ARG A 538 -31.30 9.77 24.91
CA ARG A 538 -30.52 8.52 24.82
C ARG A 538 -29.64 8.39 23.58
N TYR A 539 -29.50 9.48 22.81
CA TYR A 539 -28.58 9.66 21.67
C TYR A 539 -28.52 8.55 20.60
N ARG A 540 -29.33 7.47 20.63
CA ARG A 540 -29.20 6.34 19.68
C ARG A 540 -30.48 5.63 19.23
N GLU A 541 -31.66 5.88 19.82
CA GLU A 541 -32.89 5.22 19.33
C GLU A 541 -33.65 6.08 18.32
N VAL A 542 -33.80 5.51 17.13
CA VAL A 542 -34.45 6.08 15.95
C VAL A 542 -35.51 5.10 15.50
N LEU A 543 -36.76 5.32 15.90
CA LEU A 543 -37.88 4.48 15.43
C LEU A 543 -38.39 5.05 14.13
N THR A 544 -38.57 4.20 13.13
CA THR A 544 -39.07 4.62 11.82
C THR A 544 -40.26 3.77 11.42
N VAL A 545 -41.35 4.42 11.06
CA VAL A 545 -42.57 3.78 10.55
C VAL A 545 -42.99 4.47 9.26
N THR A 546 -43.77 3.77 8.44
CA THR A 546 -44.41 4.37 7.27
C THR A 546 -45.87 4.62 7.60
N ALA A 547 -46.31 5.87 7.48
CA ALA A 547 -47.71 6.23 7.60
C ALA A 547 -48.53 5.49 6.53
N ASP A 548 -49.77 5.14 6.83
CA ASP A 548 -50.63 4.45 5.86
C ASP A 548 -51.14 5.40 4.76
N LYS A 549 -52.02 4.89 3.89
CA LYS A 549 -52.61 5.67 2.78
C LYS A 549 -53.48 6.84 3.26
N SER A 550 -53.91 6.86 4.52
CA SER A 550 -54.63 7.96 5.17
C SER A 550 -53.71 8.91 5.94
N GLY A 551 -52.40 8.61 5.97
CA GLY A 551 -51.41 9.37 6.71
C GLY A 551 -51.34 9.02 8.20
N ARG A 552 -52.10 8.02 8.65
CA ARG A 552 -52.07 7.57 10.04
C ARG A 552 -50.78 6.81 10.28
N PHE A 553 -50.11 7.12 11.38
CA PHE A 553 -48.96 6.37 11.85
C PHE A 553 -49.12 5.99 13.31
N THR A 554 -48.46 4.91 13.69
CA THR A 554 -48.42 4.46 15.08
C THR A 554 -47.01 4.00 15.38
N PHE A 555 -46.39 4.60 16.38
CA PHE A 555 -45.17 4.08 16.96
C PHE A 555 -45.54 3.23 18.17
N GLU A 556 -45.12 1.98 18.13
CA GLU A 556 -44.96 1.15 19.33
C GLU A 556 -43.56 1.39 19.87
N LEU A 557 -43.47 2.17 20.94
CA LEU A 557 -42.22 2.48 21.59
C LEU A 557 -41.78 1.28 22.43
N PRO A 558 -40.49 0.92 22.39
CA PRO A 558 -39.95 -0.12 23.26
C PRO A 558 -40.05 0.28 24.74
N TYR A 559 -40.13 1.58 25.02
CA TYR A 559 -40.25 2.16 26.35
C TYR A 559 -41.41 3.14 26.43
N VAL A 560 -41.87 3.42 27.64
CA VAL A 560 -42.90 4.45 27.85
C VAL A 560 -42.36 5.84 27.50
N LEU A 561 -43.24 6.70 27.01
CA LEU A 561 -42.96 8.13 26.84
C LEU A 561 -42.56 8.73 28.18
N SER A 562 -41.55 9.59 28.13
CA SER A 562 -41.09 10.44 29.23
C SER A 562 -41.44 11.89 28.91
N LYS A 563 -41.60 12.76 29.89
CA LYS A 563 -41.97 14.19 29.73
C LYS A 563 -41.10 15.09 28.83
N TRP A 564 -40.06 14.53 28.21
CA TRP A 564 -39.10 15.27 27.40
C TRP A 564 -39.61 15.60 25.99
N THR A 565 -39.00 16.62 25.38
CA THR A 565 -39.27 17.01 24.00
C THR A 565 -38.59 16.04 23.02
N TYR A 566 -39.38 15.41 22.16
CA TYR A 566 -38.95 14.49 21.11
C TYR A 566 -38.85 15.20 19.76
N ARG A 567 -37.88 14.80 18.94
CA ARG A 567 -37.77 15.25 17.55
C ARG A 567 -38.36 14.21 16.63
N MET A 568 -39.34 14.57 15.81
CA MET A 568 -39.97 13.70 14.83
C MET A 568 -39.71 14.21 13.42
N HIS A 569 -39.10 13.36 12.60
CA HIS A 569 -38.66 13.66 11.25
C HIS A 569 -39.54 12.95 10.24
N ILE A 570 -40.00 13.66 9.21
CA ILE A 570 -40.92 13.13 8.22
C ILE A 570 -40.27 13.24 6.85
N LYS A 571 -40.24 12.12 6.11
CA LYS A 571 -39.66 12.01 4.78
C LYS A 571 -40.66 11.41 3.80
N ARG A 572 -40.83 12.04 2.63
CA ARG A 572 -41.69 11.51 1.57
C ARG A 572 -41.06 10.31 0.83
N PRO A 573 -41.85 9.35 0.33
CA PRO A 573 -41.34 8.21 -0.45
C PRO A 573 -40.58 8.59 -1.72
N ASN A 574 -40.99 9.69 -2.36
CA ASN A 574 -40.37 10.18 -3.58
C ASN A 574 -39.05 10.95 -3.33
N GLY A 575 -38.62 11.10 -2.08
CA GLY A 575 -37.41 11.83 -1.69
C GLY A 575 -37.52 13.35 -1.74
N LEU A 576 -38.64 13.91 -2.23
CA LEU A 576 -38.88 15.35 -2.42
C LEU A 576 -39.57 16.00 -1.21
N GLY A 577 -39.03 15.75 -0.01
CA GLY A 577 -39.51 16.34 1.24
C GLY A 577 -38.90 15.63 2.45
N ASN A 578 -38.31 16.42 3.35
CA ASN A 578 -37.57 15.92 4.52
C ASN A 578 -37.50 16.98 5.64
N GLU A 579 -38.32 16.87 6.70
CA GLU A 579 -38.50 17.95 7.72
C GLU A 579 -38.53 17.42 9.16
N ASN A 580 -38.16 18.25 10.15
CA ASN A 580 -38.17 17.91 11.59
C ASN A 580 -39.22 18.73 12.39
N PHE A 581 -39.90 18.07 13.33
CA PHE A 581 -40.83 18.67 14.27
C PHE A 581 -40.45 18.32 15.72
N TYR A 582 -40.67 19.23 16.67
CA TYR A 582 -40.41 19.00 18.11
C TYR A 582 -41.72 18.94 18.90
N VAL A 583 -41.94 17.87 19.66
CA VAL A 583 -43.21 17.55 20.33
C VAL A 583 -42.97 16.97 21.74
N SER A 584 -43.76 17.33 22.75
CA SER A 584 -43.59 16.90 24.15
C SER A 584 -44.86 16.24 24.72
N PRO A 585 -44.77 15.11 25.44
CA PRO A 585 -45.93 14.48 26.09
C PRO A 585 -46.40 15.27 27.31
N LYS A 586 -47.63 15.03 27.74
CA LYS A 586 -48.18 15.57 29.01
C LYS A 586 -47.64 14.79 30.23
N ASP A 587 -47.07 15.49 31.22
CA ASP A 587 -46.50 14.91 32.47
C ASP A 587 -47.61 14.46 33.45
N VAL A 588 -47.49 13.24 33.96
CA VAL A 588 -48.46 12.63 34.89
C VAL A 588 -47.79 11.84 36.02
N THR A 589 -46.48 12.05 36.27
CA THR A 589 -45.69 11.17 37.15
C THR A 589 -45.17 11.87 38.41
N VAL A 590 -45.03 11.12 39.52
CA VAL A 590 -44.43 11.59 40.79
C VAL A 590 -42.90 11.69 40.63
N PRO A 591 -42.21 12.61 41.35
CA PRO A 591 -40.76 12.78 41.25
C PRO A 591 -40.03 11.53 41.71
N ARG A 592 -39.06 11.06 40.94
CA ARG A 592 -38.25 9.90 41.32
C ARG A 592 -37.01 10.36 42.06
N ILE A 593 -36.73 9.67 43.16
CA ILE A 593 -35.63 10.02 44.05
C ILE A 593 -34.39 9.22 43.65
N TYR A 594 -33.29 9.94 43.46
CA TYR A 594 -31.96 9.41 43.19
C TYR A 594 -31.06 9.70 44.40
N VAL A 595 -30.22 8.75 44.77
CA VAL A 595 -29.24 8.87 45.86
C VAL A 595 -27.84 8.70 45.26
N ASP A 596 -26.93 9.62 45.51
CA ASP A 596 -25.61 9.77 44.86
C ASP A 596 -25.64 9.58 43.33
N GLY A 597 -26.73 10.03 42.69
CA GLY A 597 -26.96 9.93 41.26
C GLY A 597 -27.62 8.63 40.77
N TYR A 598 -28.04 7.74 41.67
CA TYR A 598 -28.68 6.46 41.33
C TYR A 598 -30.12 6.37 41.84
N GLU A 599 -31.06 6.02 40.95
CA GLU A 599 -32.49 5.84 41.24
C GLU A 599 -32.74 4.55 42.03
N SER A 600 -33.75 4.53 42.92
CA SER A 600 -34.19 3.31 43.62
C SER A 600 -33.07 2.61 44.41
N ILE A 601 -32.16 3.38 44.98
CA ILE A 601 -31.28 2.83 46.01
C ILE A 601 -32.15 2.62 47.25
N ASP A 602 -32.38 1.37 47.61
CA ASP A 602 -32.97 1.02 48.90
C ASP A 602 -31.88 0.66 49.94
N VAL A 603 -30.62 0.64 49.51
CA VAL A 603 -29.45 0.23 50.31
C VAL A 603 -28.24 1.10 50.02
N ILE A 604 -27.77 1.86 51.00
CA ILE A 604 -26.56 2.68 50.91
C ILE A 604 -25.41 2.08 51.73
N SER A 605 -24.18 2.42 51.35
CA SER A 605 -22.98 1.97 52.07
C SER A 605 -22.98 2.49 53.50
N GLU A 606 -22.74 1.59 54.44
CA GLU A 606 -22.57 1.94 55.84
C GLU A 606 -21.35 2.83 56.13
N ASP A 607 -20.35 2.86 55.23
CA ASP A 607 -19.15 3.67 55.38
C ASP A 607 -19.27 5.10 54.82
N ALA A 608 -20.43 5.48 54.26
CA ALA A 608 -20.67 6.82 53.73
C ALA A 608 -20.88 7.88 54.84
N LYS A 609 -20.48 9.13 54.59
CA LYS A 609 -20.61 10.28 55.52
C LYS A 609 -21.70 11.28 55.11
N GLN A 610 -22.04 11.30 53.83
CA GLN A 610 -23.06 12.15 53.23
C GLN A 610 -23.62 11.45 51.99
N LEU A 611 -24.77 11.91 51.52
CA LEU A 611 -25.45 11.48 50.30
C LEU A 611 -25.90 12.72 49.53
N MET A 612 -25.81 12.66 48.20
CA MET A 612 -26.48 13.59 47.31
C MET A 612 -27.82 13.02 46.90
N ILE A 613 -28.92 13.71 47.17
CA ILE A 613 -30.25 13.35 46.67
C ILE A 613 -30.54 14.19 45.43
N THR A 614 -30.90 13.55 44.32
CA THR A 614 -31.38 14.26 43.12
C THR A 614 -32.74 13.73 42.69
N SER A 615 -33.43 14.47 41.81
CA SER A 615 -34.75 14.13 41.29
C SER A 615 -34.78 14.28 39.77
N ASP A 616 -35.52 13.39 39.09
CA ASP A 616 -35.82 13.51 37.64
C ASP A 616 -36.91 14.55 37.36
N ASP A 617 -37.48 15.10 38.42
CA ASP A 617 -38.35 16.24 38.40
C ASP A 617 -37.78 17.42 39.18
N LEU A 618 -38.30 18.60 38.87
CA LEU A 618 -38.10 19.76 39.71
C LEU A 618 -38.66 19.47 41.11
N ILE A 619 -37.96 19.92 42.14
CA ILE A 619 -38.38 19.72 43.53
C ILE A 619 -39.02 21.02 44.03
N GLU A 620 -40.30 20.95 44.37
CA GLU A 620 -41.03 22.05 45.01
C GLU A 620 -40.84 22.03 46.55
N SER A 621 -40.79 20.85 47.19
CA SER A 621 -40.56 20.70 48.64
C SER A 621 -39.97 19.33 49.04
N SER A 622 -39.34 19.24 50.23
CA SER A 622 -38.67 18.00 50.73
C SER A 622 -38.68 17.81 52.27
N GLN A 623 -38.71 16.56 52.76
CA GLN A 623 -38.59 16.17 54.19
C GLN A 623 -37.70 14.91 54.40
N VAL A 624 -36.93 14.81 55.50
CA VAL A 624 -36.01 13.68 55.77
C VAL A 624 -35.95 13.26 57.25
N TRP A 625 -35.90 11.94 57.51
CA TRP A 625 -35.75 11.34 58.85
C TRP A 625 -34.71 10.21 58.89
N TYR A 626 -34.03 10.05 60.04
CA TYR A 626 -33.09 8.97 60.33
C TYR A 626 -33.64 8.02 61.39
N THR A 627 -33.36 6.72 61.28
CA THR A 627 -33.59 5.73 62.35
C THR A 627 -32.27 5.34 62.99
N ILE A 628 -32.09 5.74 64.24
CA ILE A 628 -30.90 5.46 65.08
C ILE A 628 -31.40 4.72 66.33
N ASP A 629 -30.81 3.56 66.62
CA ASP A 629 -31.21 2.70 67.76
C ASP A 629 -32.74 2.44 67.84
N GLY A 630 -33.38 2.29 66.69
CA GLY A 630 -34.82 2.04 66.57
C GLY A 630 -35.73 3.26 66.78
N LYS A 631 -35.17 4.48 66.94
CA LYS A 631 -35.94 5.73 67.07
C LYS A 631 -35.78 6.61 65.84
N LYS A 632 -36.91 7.17 65.37
CA LYS A 632 -36.97 8.10 64.23
C LYS A 632 -36.67 9.52 64.69
N VAL A 633 -35.69 10.17 64.08
CA VAL A 633 -35.25 11.54 64.38
C VAL A 633 -35.20 12.38 63.10
N SER A 634 -35.54 13.67 63.18
CA SER A 634 -35.48 14.59 62.03
C SER A 634 -34.02 14.88 61.66
N GLY A 635 -33.71 14.86 60.36
CA GLY A 635 -32.34 15.06 59.86
C GLY A 635 -31.95 16.52 59.60
N VAL A 636 -30.66 16.75 59.38
CA VAL A 636 -30.11 18.02 58.85
C VAL A 636 -30.03 17.92 57.33
N VAL A 637 -30.60 18.89 56.64
CA VAL A 637 -30.67 18.95 55.17
C VAL A 637 -30.08 20.29 54.71
N GLU A 638 -29.09 20.24 53.82
CA GLU A 638 -28.58 21.46 53.17
C GLU A 638 -28.97 21.47 51.68
N PRO A 639 -29.90 22.34 51.26
CA PRO A 639 -30.17 22.55 49.84
C PRO A 639 -28.98 23.27 49.19
N LYS A 640 -28.53 22.78 48.03
CA LYS A 640 -27.52 23.48 47.22
C LYS A 640 -28.24 24.51 46.34
N GLN A 641 -28.02 25.80 46.56
CA GLN A 641 -28.72 26.87 45.81
C GLN A 641 -27.78 27.58 44.84
N GLU A 642 -28.14 27.63 43.55
CA GLU A 642 -27.59 28.62 42.60
C GLU A 642 -28.57 29.06 41.49
N ASP A 643 -29.74 28.41 41.27
CA ASP A 643 -30.78 28.96 40.37
C ASP A 643 -32.20 28.44 40.68
N SER A 644 -33.22 29.17 40.20
CA SER A 644 -34.66 29.07 40.56
C SER A 644 -35.42 27.81 40.08
N SER A 645 -34.77 26.65 39.99
CA SER A 645 -35.41 25.34 39.70
C SER A 645 -34.49 24.17 40.11
N SER A 646 -34.30 23.97 41.42
CA SER A 646 -33.43 22.91 41.96
C SER A 646 -34.08 21.53 41.90
N ASN A 647 -33.32 20.53 41.48
CA ASN A 647 -33.65 19.10 41.57
C ASN A 647 -32.65 18.33 42.45
N GLU A 648 -31.88 19.00 43.32
CA GLU A 648 -30.84 18.37 44.16
C GLU A 648 -30.84 18.84 45.63
N ILE A 649 -30.50 17.94 46.55
CA ILE A 649 -30.43 18.15 48.02
C ILE A 649 -29.24 17.37 48.59
N LYS A 650 -28.46 17.91 49.55
CA LYS A 650 -27.41 17.15 50.25
C LYS A 650 -27.86 16.70 51.65
N LEU A 651 -27.60 15.44 51.96
CA LEU A 651 -27.87 14.79 53.25
C LEU A 651 -26.58 14.40 53.95
N PHE A 652 -26.46 14.68 55.25
CA PHE A 652 -25.27 14.35 56.05
C PHE A 652 -25.59 13.31 57.13
N ALA A 653 -24.71 12.34 57.32
CA ALA A 653 -24.88 11.26 58.31
C ALA A 653 -24.91 11.77 59.76
N SER A 654 -24.20 12.86 60.05
CA SER A 654 -24.14 13.51 61.35
C SER A 654 -23.59 14.93 61.21
N THR A 655 -23.80 15.77 62.24
CA THR A 655 -23.23 17.13 62.30
C THR A 655 -21.73 17.14 62.65
N ASP A 656 -21.16 16.01 63.10
CA ASP A 656 -19.75 15.84 63.51
C ASP A 656 -18.93 14.95 62.55
N ASN A 657 -19.42 14.74 61.30
CA ASN A 657 -18.70 14.10 60.19
C ASN A 657 -18.33 12.60 60.39
N LYS A 658 -19.12 11.88 61.19
CA LYS A 658 -19.11 10.41 61.30
C LYS A 658 -19.73 9.73 60.08
N THR A 659 -19.37 8.47 59.81
CA THR A 659 -20.07 7.62 58.82
C THR A 659 -21.45 7.17 59.33
N PHE A 660 -22.33 6.69 58.45
CA PHE A 660 -23.64 6.13 58.86
C PHE A 660 -23.50 4.95 59.82
N LYS A 661 -22.44 4.14 59.67
CA LYS A 661 -22.06 3.07 60.61
C LYS A 661 -21.66 3.61 61.99
N GLU A 662 -20.79 4.62 62.02
CA GLU A 662 -20.33 5.26 63.26
C GLU A 662 -21.44 6.05 63.96
N ALA A 663 -22.38 6.60 63.21
CA ALA A 663 -23.55 7.33 63.70
C ALA A 663 -24.71 6.42 64.09
N GLY A 664 -24.57 5.09 63.93
CA GLY A 664 -25.62 4.11 64.29
C GLY A 664 -26.88 4.20 63.42
N VAL A 665 -26.80 4.83 62.25
CA VAL A 665 -27.94 5.01 61.34
C VAL A 665 -28.22 3.71 60.62
N LYS A 666 -29.46 3.23 60.72
CA LYS A 666 -29.90 1.98 60.06
C LYS A 666 -30.85 2.22 58.90
N ILE A 667 -31.65 3.28 58.96
CA ILE A 667 -32.63 3.64 57.94
C ILE A 667 -32.66 5.17 57.75
N ILE A 668 -32.83 5.63 56.51
CA ILE A 668 -33.07 7.04 56.14
C ILE A 668 -34.38 7.12 55.34
N GLU A 669 -35.36 7.92 55.75
CA GLU A 669 -36.60 8.13 55.00
C GLU A 669 -36.62 9.53 54.39
N ILE A 670 -36.94 9.65 53.09
CA ILE A 670 -36.90 10.90 52.31
C ILE A 670 -38.23 11.09 51.58
N SER A 671 -38.79 12.30 51.58
CA SER A 671 -40.02 12.68 50.86
C SER A 671 -39.77 13.89 49.96
N LEU A 672 -40.15 13.83 48.67
CA LEU A 672 -40.04 14.94 47.67
C LEU A 672 -41.37 15.19 46.93
N THR A 673 -41.68 16.44 46.58
CA THR A 673 -42.88 16.84 45.80
C THR A 673 -42.51 17.68 44.57
N ASN A 674 -43.14 17.45 43.41
CA ASN A 674 -42.90 18.19 42.15
C ASN A 674 -43.91 19.35 41.89
N PRO A 675 -43.67 20.25 40.90
CA PRO A 675 -44.56 21.38 40.60
C PRO A 675 -45.97 20.99 40.11
N SER A 676 -46.15 19.76 39.62
CA SER A 676 -47.45 19.19 39.30
C SER A 676 -48.22 18.72 40.55
N GLY A 677 -47.66 18.89 41.75
CA GLY A 677 -48.25 18.58 43.05
C GLY A 677 -48.16 17.11 43.47
N LEU A 678 -47.32 16.31 42.79
CA LEU A 678 -47.18 14.88 43.00
C LEU A 678 -45.99 14.59 43.92
N THR A 679 -46.16 13.73 44.94
CA THR A 679 -45.18 13.46 46.02
C THR A 679 -44.69 12.00 46.03
N THR A 680 -43.41 11.79 46.29
CA THR A 680 -42.76 10.48 46.48
C THR A 680 -42.09 10.39 47.85
N VAL A 681 -42.20 9.23 48.51
CA VAL A 681 -41.47 8.90 49.74
C VAL A 681 -40.62 7.65 49.50
N THR A 682 -39.37 7.65 49.94
CA THR A 682 -38.46 6.48 49.89
C THR A 682 -37.78 6.24 51.23
N SER A 683 -37.28 5.01 51.43
CA SER A 683 -36.55 4.58 52.61
C SER A 683 -35.27 3.83 52.22
N LEU A 684 -34.12 4.27 52.74
CA LEU A 684 -32.80 3.73 52.47
C LEU A 684 -32.33 2.92 53.68
N ALA A 685 -32.03 1.65 53.51
CA ALA A 685 -31.34 0.82 54.50
C ALA A 685 -29.82 1.02 54.40
N VAL A 686 -29.11 0.97 55.53
CA VAL A 686 -27.65 1.11 55.56
C VAL A 686 -27.01 -0.28 55.67
N LYS A 687 -26.23 -0.74 54.65
CA LYS A 687 -25.63 -2.10 54.58
C LYS A 687 -24.25 -2.13 53.90
N ASP A 688 -23.60 -3.29 53.92
CA ASP A 688 -22.37 -3.60 53.16
C ASP A 688 -22.68 -3.90 51.68
N ILE A 689 -21.93 -3.25 50.77
CA ILE A 689 -22.08 -3.32 49.30
C ILE A 689 -20.78 -3.68 48.57
N THR A 690 -19.76 -4.17 49.28
CA THR A 690 -18.41 -4.41 48.73
C THR A 690 -18.31 -5.75 47.98
N PRO A 691 -18.01 -5.80 46.65
CA PRO A 691 -17.95 -7.06 45.91
C PRO A 691 -16.75 -7.97 46.25
N PRO A 692 -16.89 -9.31 46.10
CA PRO A 692 -15.80 -10.28 46.30
C PRO A 692 -14.70 -10.15 45.24
N LYS A 693 -13.47 -10.55 45.54
CA LYS A 693 -12.34 -10.44 44.60
C LYS A 693 -12.46 -11.46 43.45
N LEU A 694 -12.10 -11.09 42.21
CA LEU A 694 -12.09 -12.00 41.05
C LEU A 694 -10.95 -11.64 40.08
N ASP A 695 -9.93 -12.51 40.02
CA ASP A 695 -8.78 -12.37 39.14
C ASP A 695 -8.73 -13.52 38.12
N MET A 696 -8.37 -13.22 36.87
CA MET A 696 -8.29 -14.23 35.80
C MET A 696 -6.84 -14.61 35.48
N ASP A 697 -6.59 -15.89 35.27
CA ASP A 697 -5.32 -16.37 34.74
C ASP A 697 -5.16 -16.00 33.27
N TRP A 698 -3.90 -15.92 32.85
CA TRP A 698 -3.55 -15.72 31.46
C TRP A 698 -3.97 -16.91 30.59
N THR A 699 -4.46 -16.66 29.37
CA THR A 699 -4.85 -17.70 28.40
C THR A 699 -4.15 -17.50 27.06
N LEU A 700 -3.64 -18.57 26.42
CA LEU A 700 -2.95 -18.50 25.11
C LEU A 700 -3.84 -18.98 23.96
N TYR A 701 -3.54 -18.53 22.73
CA TYR A 701 -4.16 -19.11 21.54
C TYR A 701 -3.77 -20.59 21.42
N GLY A 702 -4.75 -21.44 21.12
CA GLY A 702 -4.64 -22.89 21.07
C GLY A 702 -5.00 -23.59 22.38
N GLU A 703 -5.23 -22.86 23.47
CA GLU A 703 -5.70 -23.45 24.73
C GLU A 703 -7.21 -23.70 24.70
N SER A 704 -7.63 -24.79 25.38
CA SER A 704 -9.01 -25.22 25.51
C SER A 704 -9.50 -25.17 26.97
N GLN A 705 -8.86 -24.37 27.83
CA GLN A 705 -9.24 -24.19 29.23
C GLN A 705 -9.00 -22.74 29.67
N ILE A 706 -9.75 -22.31 30.69
CA ILE A 706 -9.64 -20.99 31.32
C ILE A 706 -9.67 -21.15 32.84
N SER A 707 -8.89 -20.37 33.59
CA SER A 707 -8.75 -20.49 35.04
C SER A 707 -8.59 -19.13 35.71
N GLY A 708 -8.73 -19.06 37.03
CA GLY A 708 -8.58 -17.82 37.81
C GLY A 708 -8.73 -18.03 39.31
N THR A 709 -8.79 -16.93 40.08
CA THR A 709 -8.93 -16.93 41.54
C THR A 709 -10.02 -15.98 42.05
N THR A 710 -10.56 -16.29 43.22
CA THR A 710 -11.55 -15.50 43.98
C THR A 710 -11.40 -15.80 45.47
N ASP A 711 -12.31 -15.32 46.32
CA ASP A 711 -12.29 -15.66 47.75
C ASP A 711 -12.49 -17.18 47.94
N PRO A 712 -11.82 -17.81 48.94
CA PRO A 712 -11.92 -19.25 49.17
C PRO A 712 -13.36 -19.76 49.30
N GLY A 713 -13.65 -20.89 48.66
CA GLY A 713 -14.96 -21.55 48.75
C GLY A 713 -16.11 -20.88 48.00
N ARG A 714 -15.90 -19.77 47.29
CA ARG A 714 -16.93 -19.10 46.48
C ARG A 714 -17.33 -19.92 45.26
N ILE A 715 -18.58 -19.79 44.81
CA ILE A 715 -19.06 -20.46 43.58
C ILE A 715 -18.86 -19.51 42.40
N VAL A 716 -18.11 -19.98 41.39
CA VAL A 716 -17.79 -19.26 40.16
C VAL A 716 -18.62 -19.78 39.01
N HIS A 717 -19.11 -18.89 38.17
CA HIS A 717 -20.00 -19.19 37.05
C HIS A 717 -19.35 -18.75 35.73
N PHE A 718 -19.40 -19.62 34.72
CA PHE A 718 -18.90 -19.34 33.36
C PHE A 718 -19.99 -19.61 32.32
N GLY A 719 -20.32 -18.60 31.51
CA GLY A 719 -21.35 -18.72 30.47
C GLY A 719 -22.34 -17.54 30.50
N ARG A 720 -23.38 -17.62 29.68
CA ARG A 720 -24.48 -16.63 29.68
C ARG A 720 -25.57 -17.07 30.65
N THR A 721 -26.21 -16.11 31.32
CA THR A 721 -27.30 -16.33 32.27
C THR A 721 -28.32 -17.35 31.73
N GLY A 722 -28.50 -18.47 32.43
CA GLY A 722 -29.37 -19.58 32.03
C GLY A 722 -28.67 -20.79 31.39
N ASN A 723 -27.43 -20.63 30.90
CA ASN A 723 -26.56 -21.70 30.40
C ASN A 723 -25.13 -21.48 30.92
N THR A 724 -25.00 -21.47 32.25
CA THR A 724 -23.72 -21.33 32.94
C THR A 724 -23.24 -22.69 33.45
N VAL A 725 -21.95 -22.94 33.29
CA VAL A 725 -21.24 -24.01 33.99
C VAL A 725 -20.71 -23.40 35.29
N THR A 726 -20.85 -24.11 36.42
CA THR A 726 -20.43 -23.61 37.73
C THR A 726 -19.30 -24.44 38.31
N GLN A 727 -18.44 -23.80 39.09
CA GLN A 727 -17.39 -24.47 39.83
C GLN A 727 -17.14 -23.75 41.15
N LYS A 728 -17.03 -24.51 42.23
CA LYS A 728 -16.64 -23.98 43.53
C LYS A 728 -15.12 -23.76 43.55
N ALA A 729 -14.70 -22.58 43.97
CA ALA A 729 -13.32 -22.23 44.22
C ALA A 729 -12.77 -23.07 45.39
N ASP A 730 -11.54 -23.54 45.25
CA ASP A 730 -10.89 -24.36 46.28
C ASP A 730 -10.48 -23.53 47.53
N GLU A 731 -9.78 -24.17 48.47
CA GLU A 731 -9.31 -23.53 49.72
C GLU A 731 -8.30 -22.39 49.47
N ALA A 732 -7.65 -22.37 48.30
CA ALA A 732 -6.78 -21.31 47.84
C ALA A 732 -7.51 -20.30 46.92
N GLY A 733 -8.82 -20.48 46.71
CA GLY A 733 -9.63 -19.60 45.87
C GLY A 733 -9.58 -19.88 44.37
N ARG A 734 -8.99 -21.00 43.89
CA ARG A 734 -8.81 -21.26 42.45
C ARG A 734 -10.00 -21.95 41.78
N PHE A 735 -10.22 -21.67 40.49
CA PHE A 735 -11.20 -22.33 39.61
C PHE A 735 -10.66 -22.54 38.17
N THR A 736 -11.26 -23.46 37.39
CA THR A 736 -10.89 -23.82 36.00
C THR A 736 -12.05 -24.42 35.18
N PHE A 737 -12.36 -23.84 34.01
CA PHE A 737 -13.36 -24.32 33.05
C PHE A 737 -12.72 -24.87 31.76
N LYS A 738 -13.32 -25.94 31.19
CA LYS A 738 -12.95 -26.49 29.87
C LYS A 738 -13.80 -25.88 28.75
N LEU A 739 -13.17 -25.59 27.61
CA LEU A 739 -13.77 -25.07 26.40
C LEU A 739 -14.03 -26.21 25.37
N PRO A 740 -15.07 -26.08 24.53
CA PRO A 740 -15.38 -27.07 23.50
C PRO A 740 -14.39 -27.08 22.32
N GLU A 741 -13.82 -25.92 21.97
CA GLU A 741 -12.81 -25.77 20.92
C GLU A 741 -11.64 -24.91 21.42
N PRO A 742 -10.41 -25.11 20.90
CA PRO A 742 -9.27 -24.25 21.23
C PRO A 742 -9.48 -22.80 20.82
N LEU A 743 -8.87 -21.88 21.56
CA LEU A 743 -8.90 -20.47 21.21
C LEU A 743 -8.09 -20.18 19.95
N THR A 744 -8.66 -19.42 19.03
CA THR A 744 -8.00 -18.94 17.82
C THR A 744 -8.00 -17.42 17.83
N PRO A 745 -7.19 -16.75 17.00
CA PRO A 745 -7.29 -15.30 16.81
C PRO A 745 -8.68 -14.80 16.38
N TYR A 746 -9.55 -15.71 15.94
CA TYR A 746 -10.92 -15.45 15.51
C TYR A 746 -11.97 -15.91 16.52
N SER A 747 -11.57 -16.52 17.65
CA SER A 747 -12.49 -16.87 18.73
C SER A 747 -13.01 -15.57 19.35
N ARG A 748 -14.31 -15.31 19.19
CA ARG A 748 -14.98 -14.12 19.75
C ARG A 748 -14.80 -14.06 21.27
N ILE A 749 -14.92 -12.86 21.86
CA ILE A 749 -14.86 -12.61 23.32
C ILE A 749 -15.58 -13.75 24.06
N LEU A 750 -14.82 -14.50 24.86
CA LEU A 750 -15.36 -15.59 25.65
C LEU A 750 -16.38 -15.05 26.67
N SER A 751 -17.39 -15.86 26.98
CA SER A 751 -18.47 -15.53 27.92
C SER A 751 -17.94 -15.03 29.27
N THR A 752 -18.71 -14.16 29.93
CA THR A 752 -18.39 -13.55 31.23
C THR A 752 -18.25 -14.59 32.34
N ILE A 753 -17.24 -14.42 33.19
CA ILE A 753 -17.05 -15.16 34.45
C ILE A 753 -17.59 -14.34 35.60
N SER A 754 -18.21 -14.98 36.60
CA SER A 754 -18.87 -14.26 37.70
C SER A 754 -18.80 -14.98 39.05
N VAL A 755 -18.74 -14.22 40.14
CA VAL A 755 -18.74 -14.71 41.53
C VAL A 755 -19.54 -13.77 42.44
N TRP A 756 -20.13 -14.30 43.52
CA TRP A 756 -20.96 -13.57 44.49
C TRP A 756 -20.49 -13.80 45.94
N ASP A 757 -20.68 -12.81 46.83
CA ASP A 757 -20.47 -12.94 48.28
C ASP A 757 -21.75 -13.35 49.06
N GLU A 758 -21.69 -13.35 50.41
CA GLU A 758 -22.85 -13.70 51.26
C GLU A 758 -23.90 -12.58 51.35
N ALA A 759 -23.49 -11.33 51.15
CA ALA A 759 -24.37 -10.17 51.06
C ALA A 759 -25.06 -10.05 49.69
N GLY A 760 -24.62 -10.84 48.70
CA GLY A 760 -25.14 -10.89 47.34
C GLY A 760 -24.38 -10.00 46.34
N ASN A 761 -23.26 -9.38 46.73
CA ASN A 761 -22.44 -8.54 45.86
C ASN A 761 -21.69 -9.40 44.83
N ARG A 762 -21.55 -8.92 43.59
CA ARG A 762 -21.04 -9.70 42.44
C ARG A 762 -19.82 -9.06 41.79
N SER A 763 -18.84 -9.88 41.44
CA SER A 763 -17.72 -9.51 40.55
C SER A 763 -17.78 -10.27 39.23
N THR A 764 -17.33 -9.63 38.14
CA THR A 764 -17.31 -10.22 36.79
C THR A 764 -16.01 -9.96 36.04
N SER A 765 -15.58 -10.91 35.21
CA SER A 765 -14.39 -10.75 34.36
C SER A 765 -14.58 -11.42 32.98
N SER A 766 -13.66 -11.14 32.05
CA SER A 766 -13.65 -11.69 30.69
C SER A 766 -12.28 -12.27 30.35
N VAL A 767 -12.24 -13.26 29.47
CA VAL A 767 -10.99 -13.93 29.07
C VAL A 767 -10.51 -13.42 27.72
N ASN A 768 -9.28 -12.91 27.69
CA ASN A 768 -8.59 -12.50 26.47
C ASN A 768 -7.32 -13.33 26.28
N ALA A 769 -7.13 -13.86 25.08
CA ALA A 769 -5.89 -14.53 24.72
C ALA A 769 -4.81 -13.50 24.33
N PHE A 770 -3.61 -13.62 24.90
CA PHE A 770 -2.56 -12.59 24.83
C PHE A 770 -1.35 -12.98 23.97
N GLY A 771 -1.34 -14.18 23.35
CA GLY A 771 -0.24 -14.61 22.49
C GLY A 771 -0.34 -16.07 22.02
N HIS A 772 0.54 -16.48 21.11
CA HIS A 772 0.69 -17.87 20.68
C HIS A 772 1.77 -18.58 21.51
N PRO A 773 1.58 -19.87 21.84
CA PRO A 773 2.58 -20.65 22.57
C PRO A 773 3.90 -20.71 21.79
N ILE A 774 5.01 -20.74 22.53
CA ILE A 774 6.30 -21.12 21.96
C ILE A 774 6.25 -22.61 21.66
N VAL A 775 6.37 -22.96 20.38
CA VAL A 775 6.19 -24.35 19.90
C VAL A 775 7.50 -25.02 19.56
N ASP A 776 8.55 -24.23 19.34
CA ASP A 776 9.87 -24.76 19.07
C ASP A 776 10.93 -23.80 19.62
N ILE A 777 12.06 -24.34 20.03
CA ILE A 777 13.22 -23.58 20.45
C ILE A 777 14.41 -24.05 19.64
N ARG A 778 15.13 -23.12 19.03
CA ARG A 778 16.29 -23.40 18.19
C ARG A 778 17.49 -22.66 18.73
N THR A 779 18.68 -23.09 18.33
CA THR A 779 19.93 -22.42 18.71
C THR A 779 20.86 -22.32 17.51
N ASN A 780 21.67 -21.27 17.48
CA ASN A 780 22.66 -21.03 16.44
C ASN A 780 23.90 -21.89 16.64
N ILE A 781 24.74 -21.98 15.61
CA ILE A 781 25.93 -22.86 15.59
C ILE A 781 26.82 -22.76 16.82
N ASP A 782 26.95 -21.57 17.37
CA ASP A 782 27.88 -21.34 18.48
C ASP A 782 27.19 -21.28 19.86
N GLY A 783 25.91 -21.66 19.94
CA GLY A 783 25.20 -21.82 21.22
C GLY A 783 25.03 -20.51 22.01
N THR A 784 25.06 -19.36 21.34
CA THR A 784 25.02 -18.03 21.98
C THR A 784 23.67 -17.34 21.84
N LYS A 785 22.76 -17.89 21.05
CA LYS A 785 21.43 -17.32 20.82
C LYS A 785 20.41 -18.44 20.76
N VAL A 786 19.28 -18.22 21.41
CA VAL A 786 18.16 -19.14 21.37
C VAL A 786 16.98 -18.45 20.70
N TRP A 787 16.44 -19.06 19.65
CA TRP A 787 15.23 -18.56 19.00
C TRP A 787 14.02 -19.30 19.53
N LEU A 788 13.11 -18.56 20.15
CA LEU A 788 11.77 -18.99 20.50
C LEU A 788 10.92 -18.88 19.23
N ALA A 789 10.50 -20.01 18.65
CA ALA A 789 9.70 -20.04 17.44
C ALA A 789 8.21 -20.17 17.80
N ASN A 790 7.41 -19.26 17.26
CA ASN A 790 5.96 -19.34 17.24
C ASN A 790 5.41 -18.67 15.97
N GLU A 791 4.10 -18.78 15.79
CA GLU A 791 3.40 -18.37 14.56
C GLU A 791 3.51 -16.87 14.26
N ASN A 792 3.48 -16.01 15.29
CA ASN A 792 3.41 -14.55 15.14
C ASN A 792 4.68 -13.79 15.59
N ARG A 793 5.72 -14.49 16.05
CA ARG A 793 6.97 -13.91 16.59
C ARG A 793 6.74 -12.84 17.67
N TYR A 794 5.72 -13.07 18.50
CA TYR A 794 5.38 -12.23 19.63
C TYR A 794 5.06 -13.10 20.85
N TYR A 795 5.54 -12.68 22.00
CA TYR A 795 5.22 -13.22 23.32
C TYR A 795 5.40 -12.09 24.35
N ASN A 796 4.67 -12.15 25.45
CA ASN A 796 4.84 -11.18 26.54
C ASN A 796 6.01 -11.61 27.43
N TYR A 797 7.19 -11.05 27.20
CA TYR A 797 8.42 -11.46 27.87
C TYR A 797 8.40 -11.28 29.40
N MET A 798 7.58 -10.36 29.95
CA MET A 798 7.48 -10.12 31.41
C MET A 798 6.94 -11.34 32.16
N ASN A 799 6.35 -12.27 31.43
CA ASN A 799 5.58 -13.38 31.95
C ASN A 799 6.33 -14.71 31.82
N TYR A 800 7.47 -14.69 31.13
CA TYR A 800 8.28 -15.85 30.84
C TYR A 800 9.61 -15.79 31.59
N GLU A 801 9.99 -16.91 32.16
CA GLU A 801 11.30 -17.17 32.75
C GLU A 801 12.01 -18.21 31.90
N LEU A 802 13.10 -17.81 31.25
CA LEU A 802 13.92 -18.71 30.48
C LEU A 802 15.10 -19.15 31.34
N SER A 803 15.35 -20.45 31.42
CA SER A 803 16.58 -20.99 31.99
C SER A 803 17.23 -21.97 31.02
N ILE A 804 18.55 -21.98 31.01
CA ILE A 804 19.34 -22.88 30.16
C ILE A 804 20.42 -23.52 31.03
N ASN A 805 20.46 -24.84 31.05
CA ASN A 805 21.35 -25.62 31.92
C ASN A 805 21.22 -25.22 33.41
N GLY A 806 20.04 -24.77 33.84
CA GLY A 806 19.75 -24.31 35.20
C GLY A 806 20.06 -22.82 35.46
N GLU A 807 20.69 -22.11 34.52
CA GLU A 807 20.99 -20.68 34.65
C GLU A 807 19.84 -19.82 34.11
N GLN A 808 19.39 -18.83 34.88
CA GLN A 808 18.31 -17.92 34.48
C GLN A 808 18.79 -16.90 33.44
N ILE A 809 18.02 -16.76 32.37
CA ILE A 809 18.29 -15.89 31.23
C ILE A 809 17.27 -14.75 31.23
N GLN A 810 17.77 -13.53 31.40
CA GLN A 810 16.92 -12.34 31.40
C GLN A 810 16.30 -12.09 30.02
N LEU A 811 14.98 -12.11 29.95
CA LEU A 811 14.23 -11.71 28.75
C LEU A 811 14.00 -10.19 28.74
N LYS A 812 14.06 -9.57 27.56
CA LYS A 812 13.87 -8.12 27.35
C LYS A 812 13.13 -7.87 26.03
N ASN A 813 12.35 -6.79 25.95
CA ASN A 813 11.78 -6.20 24.73
C ASN A 813 11.04 -7.16 23.77
N GLY A 814 10.42 -8.24 24.27
CA GLY A 814 9.65 -9.17 23.41
C GLY A 814 10.46 -9.81 22.28
N GLU A 815 11.80 -9.80 22.36
CA GLU A 815 12.67 -10.37 21.33
C GLU A 815 12.49 -11.89 21.29
N MET A 816 12.20 -12.47 20.12
CA MET A 816 12.12 -13.93 19.98
C MET A 816 13.50 -14.59 19.91
N LEU A 817 14.53 -13.84 19.51
CA LEU A 817 15.91 -14.32 19.41
C LEU A 817 16.69 -13.83 20.62
N ILE A 818 16.78 -14.69 21.63
CA ILE A 818 17.36 -14.35 22.92
C ILE A 818 18.88 -14.48 22.84
N PRO A 819 19.64 -13.38 23.03
CA PRO A 819 21.07 -13.48 23.25
C PRO A 819 21.32 -14.15 24.60
N LEU A 820 22.19 -15.16 24.62
CA LEU A 820 22.64 -15.75 25.87
C LEU A 820 23.81 -14.95 26.44
N PRO A 821 23.90 -14.80 27.77
CA PRO A 821 24.98 -14.06 28.43
C PRO A 821 26.35 -14.69 28.16
N LYS A 822 26.37 -16.00 27.89
CA LYS A 822 27.55 -16.76 27.46
C LYS A 822 27.18 -17.82 26.43
N ALA A 823 28.18 -18.25 25.67
CA ALA A 823 28.07 -19.42 24.81
C ALA A 823 27.82 -20.66 25.67
N MET A 824 26.77 -21.41 25.33
CA MET A 824 26.42 -22.65 26.03
C MET A 824 26.86 -23.85 25.21
N SER A 825 27.55 -24.78 25.85
CA SER A 825 27.93 -26.04 25.21
C SER A 825 26.72 -26.93 24.96
N TYR A 826 26.75 -27.63 23.85
CA TYR A 826 25.80 -28.69 23.54
C TYR A 826 26.08 -29.92 24.41
N PRO A 827 25.06 -30.61 24.94
CA PRO A 827 23.64 -30.30 24.78
C PRO A 827 23.14 -29.17 25.68
N MET A 828 22.26 -28.30 25.15
CA MET A 828 21.62 -27.22 25.91
C MET A 828 20.26 -27.67 26.41
N LYS A 829 20.10 -27.82 27.73
CA LYS A 829 18.80 -28.07 28.37
C LYS A 829 18.08 -26.76 28.56
N VAL A 830 17.20 -26.41 27.63
CA VAL A 830 16.39 -25.20 27.70
C VAL A 830 15.10 -25.50 28.45
N LYS A 831 14.77 -24.65 29.42
CA LYS A 831 13.52 -24.66 30.15
C LYS A 831 12.91 -23.26 30.14
N LEU A 832 11.75 -23.11 29.52
CA LEU A 832 11.00 -21.88 29.44
C LEU A 832 9.72 -22.02 30.26
N VAL A 833 9.55 -21.20 31.28
CA VAL A 833 8.41 -21.23 32.20
C VAL A 833 7.56 -19.99 31.94
N LEU A 834 6.28 -20.18 31.65
CA LEU A 834 5.28 -19.12 31.63
C LEU A 834 4.59 -19.08 32.99
N ARG A 835 4.48 -17.90 33.59
CA ARG A 835 3.71 -17.67 34.83
C ARG A 835 2.38 -17.00 34.56
N ASN A 836 1.50 -16.92 35.55
CA ASN A 836 0.30 -16.06 35.58
C ASN A 836 0.59 -14.74 36.33
N LEU A 837 -0.37 -13.81 36.35
CA LEU A 837 -0.26 -12.53 37.08
C LEU A 837 0.00 -12.71 38.58
N ASP A 838 -0.55 -13.76 39.17
CA ASP A 838 -0.36 -14.12 40.57
C ASP A 838 1.00 -14.80 40.86
N GLY A 839 1.84 -14.98 39.84
CA GLY A 839 3.16 -15.62 39.93
C GLY A 839 3.14 -17.16 39.84
N SER A 840 1.97 -17.80 39.76
CA SER A 840 1.87 -19.26 39.60
C SER A 840 2.38 -19.73 38.23
N ILE A 841 2.92 -20.94 38.14
CA ILE A 841 3.42 -21.49 36.87
C ILE A 841 2.24 -21.94 36.01
N LYS A 842 2.09 -21.34 34.82
CA LYS A 842 1.08 -21.71 33.82
C LYS A 842 1.55 -22.85 32.92
N SER A 843 2.76 -22.78 32.37
CA SER A 843 3.28 -23.85 31.50
C SER A 843 4.80 -23.90 31.53
N THR A 844 5.36 -25.08 31.26
CA THR A 844 6.80 -25.27 31.13
C THR A 844 7.11 -25.95 29.79
N PHE A 845 7.98 -25.34 28.99
CA PHE A 845 8.52 -25.92 27.76
C PHE A 845 9.97 -26.32 28.01
N GLU A 846 10.29 -27.60 27.85
CA GLU A 846 11.64 -28.13 27.99
C GLU A 846 12.12 -28.74 26.68
N LYS A 847 13.35 -28.40 26.27
CA LYS A 847 13.97 -28.97 25.07
C LYS A 847 15.47 -29.10 25.25
N VAL A 848 15.99 -30.27 24.87
CA VAL A 848 17.43 -30.50 24.77
C VAL A 848 17.87 -30.21 23.33
N LEU A 849 18.70 -29.20 23.17
CA LEU A 849 19.31 -28.88 21.88
C LEU A 849 20.63 -29.63 21.82
N GLU A 850 20.65 -30.74 21.07
CA GLU A 850 21.83 -31.60 20.88
C GLU A 850 22.84 -31.01 19.89
N ARG A 851 22.34 -30.20 18.96
CA ARG A 851 23.13 -29.59 17.90
C ARG A 851 22.49 -28.29 17.40
N PRO A 852 23.26 -27.46 16.69
CA PRO A 852 22.75 -26.28 16.02
C PRO A 852 21.61 -26.56 15.05
N SER A 853 20.75 -25.56 14.86
CA SER A 853 19.74 -25.58 13.81
C SER A 853 20.36 -25.27 12.45
N THR A 854 19.99 -26.01 11.41
CA THR A 854 20.48 -25.83 10.03
C THR A 854 19.34 -25.47 9.09
N LEU A 855 19.53 -24.46 8.23
CA LEU A 855 18.53 -24.06 7.24
C LEU A 855 18.56 -24.93 5.99
N THR A 856 17.41 -25.51 5.61
CA THR A 856 17.28 -26.32 4.40
C THR A 856 17.02 -25.48 3.14
N THR A 857 17.47 -25.97 1.98
CA THR A 857 17.22 -25.33 0.68
C THR A 857 15.72 -25.42 0.32
N PRO A 858 15.12 -24.36 -0.25
CA PRO A 858 13.73 -24.39 -0.72
C PRO A 858 13.45 -25.55 -1.68
N LYS A 859 12.27 -26.17 -1.56
CA LYS A 859 11.86 -27.33 -2.39
C LYS A 859 10.42 -27.16 -2.89
N ASN A 860 10.03 -27.98 -3.86
CA ASN A 860 8.66 -28.08 -4.39
C ASN A 860 8.08 -26.76 -4.92
N LEU A 861 8.94 -25.88 -5.45
CA LEU A 861 8.56 -24.56 -5.98
C LEU A 861 7.74 -24.70 -7.25
N LYS A 862 6.57 -24.06 -7.28
CA LYS A 862 5.68 -24.02 -8.46
C LYS A 862 5.14 -22.61 -8.65
N ALA A 863 5.24 -22.08 -9.88
CA ALA A 863 4.61 -20.83 -10.30
C ALA A 863 3.79 -21.07 -11.56
N SER A 864 2.61 -20.45 -11.62
CA SER A 864 1.65 -20.63 -12.72
C SER A 864 1.17 -19.27 -13.21
N SER A 865 1.26 -19.03 -14.53
CA SER A 865 0.87 -17.77 -15.18
C SER A 865 -0.63 -17.47 -15.13
N ASP A 866 -1.47 -18.52 -15.07
CA ASP A 866 -2.94 -18.45 -15.01
C ASP A 866 -3.49 -18.12 -13.61
N ARG A 867 -2.87 -18.67 -12.55
CA ARG A 867 -3.35 -18.54 -11.16
C ARG A 867 -2.71 -17.40 -10.38
N ARG A 868 -1.64 -16.79 -10.90
CA ARG A 868 -0.82 -15.78 -10.23
C ARG A 868 -0.41 -16.17 -8.80
N THR A 869 -0.19 -17.46 -8.55
CA THR A 869 0.21 -17.99 -7.24
C THR A 869 1.54 -18.71 -7.33
N ILE A 870 2.34 -18.58 -6.26
CA ILE A 870 3.58 -19.33 -6.07
C ILE A 870 3.44 -20.18 -4.79
N THR A 871 3.79 -21.46 -4.88
CA THR A 871 3.77 -22.39 -3.75
C THR A 871 5.12 -23.07 -3.55
N GLY A 872 5.43 -23.49 -2.33
CA GLY A 872 6.64 -24.27 -2.05
C GLY A 872 6.74 -24.75 -0.62
N GLN A 873 7.90 -25.36 -0.31
CA GLN A 873 8.25 -25.93 0.99
C GLN A 873 9.57 -25.34 1.50
N LEU A 874 9.58 -25.00 2.79
CA LEU A 874 10.64 -24.37 3.55
C LEU A 874 10.71 -24.99 4.95
N ASP A 875 11.68 -24.60 5.78
CA ASP A 875 11.66 -24.97 7.21
C ASP A 875 10.53 -24.23 7.94
N PRO A 876 9.92 -24.82 8.97
CA PRO A 876 8.86 -24.17 9.72
C PRO A 876 9.22 -22.78 10.25
N TYR A 877 8.29 -21.83 10.07
CA TYR A 877 8.34 -20.46 10.58
C TYR A 877 9.45 -19.56 10.00
N ILE A 878 10.19 -20.01 8.98
CA ILE A 878 11.24 -19.20 8.34
C ILE A 878 10.63 -18.18 7.37
N SER A 879 11.32 -17.07 7.17
CA SER A 879 10.97 -16.05 6.17
C SER A 879 11.50 -16.42 4.79
N PHE A 880 10.86 -15.89 3.75
CA PHE A 880 11.36 -15.97 2.38
C PHE A 880 10.99 -14.75 1.54
N ASP A 881 11.83 -14.43 0.56
CA ASP A 881 11.65 -13.38 -0.44
C ASP A 881 11.66 -13.99 -1.84
N ILE A 882 10.86 -13.44 -2.77
CA ILE A 882 10.85 -13.84 -4.19
C ILE A 882 11.22 -12.65 -5.05
N TYR A 883 12.15 -12.85 -5.98
CA TYR A 883 12.67 -11.87 -6.92
C TYR A 883 12.41 -12.27 -8.36
N ASP A 884 12.30 -11.28 -9.24
CA ASP A 884 12.36 -11.49 -10.69
C ASP A 884 13.81 -11.60 -11.19
N LYS A 885 13.97 -11.75 -12.51
CA LYS A 885 15.28 -11.89 -13.15
C LYS A 885 16.16 -10.64 -13.10
N SER A 886 15.59 -9.43 -12.91
CA SER A 886 16.37 -8.19 -12.79
C SER A 886 16.81 -7.92 -11.35
N GLY A 887 16.38 -8.75 -10.40
CA GLY A 887 16.68 -8.57 -8.98
C GLY A 887 15.66 -7.70 -8.26
N LYS A 888 14.55 -7.33 -8.89
CA LYS A 888 13.45 -6.63 -8.22
C LYS A 888 12.67 -7.62 -7.35
N ARG A 889 12.45 -7.27 -6.09
CA ARG A 889 11.63 -8.08 -5.18
C ARG A 889 10.17 -8.02 -5.62
N ILE A 890 9.56 -9.19 -5.78
CA ILE A 890 8.15 -9.37 -6.12
C ILE A 890 7.32 -9.44 -4.85
N THR A 891 7.76 -10.21 -3.85
CA THR A 891 7.02 -10.41 -2.59
C THR A 891 7.93 -10.97 -1.48
N SER A 892 7.45 -10.91 -0.25
CA SER A 892 8.06 -11.47 0.96
C SER A 892 6.98 -12.11 1.83
N ASN A 893 7.24 -13.28 2.41
CA ASN A 893 6.30 -13.94 3.33
C ASN A 893 7.01 -14.94 4.26
N ARG A 894 6.26 -15.75 5.01
CA ARG A 894 6.76 -16.79 5.93
C ARG A 894 6.12 -18.13 5.65
N ALA A 895 6.88 -19.18 5.92
CA ALA A 895 6.36 -20.54 5.94
C ALA A 895 5.52 -20.77 7.21
N LYS A 896 4.50 -21.62 7.08
CA LYS A 896 3.69 -22.09 8.21
C LYS A 896 4.51 -23.00 9.13
N GLY A 897 3.89 -23.44 10.22
CA GLY A 897 4.51 -24.39 11.15
C GLY A 897 4.82 -25.77 10.58
N ASP A 898 4.20 -26.13 9.45
CA ASP A 898 4.53 -27.34 8.69
C ASP A 898 5.56 -27.09 7.56
N GLY A 899 6.05 -25.85 7.43
CA GLY A 899 7.00 -25.45 6.39
C GLY A 899 6.38 -25.12 5.02
N SER A 900 5.06 -25.26 4.85
CA SER A 900 4.40 -24.93 3.58
C SER A 900 4.18 -23.43 3.39
N PHE A 901 4.17 -22.96 2.15
CA PHE A 901 3.74 -21.60 1.80
C PHE A 901 2.97 -21.52 0.48
N ALA A 902 2.07 -20.54 0.40
CA ALA A 902 1.39 -20.14 -0.82
C ALA A 902 1.23 -18.61 -0.82
N VAL A 903 1.65 -17.96 -1.91
CA VAL A 903 1.61 -16.49 -2.04
C VAL A 903 1.01 -16.07 -3.38
N ALA A 904 0.13 -15.09 -3.34
CA ALA A 904 -0.48 -14.48 -4.53
C ALA A 904 0.38 -13.33 -5.05
N ILE A 905 0.45 -13.18 -6.38
CA ILE A 905 1.25 -12.17 -7.08
C ILE A 905 0.33 -11.23 -7.85
N VAL A 906 0.49 -9.92 -7.66
CA VAL A 906 -0.41 -8.92 -8.25
C VAL A 906 -0.18 -8.76 -9.76
N ARG A 907 1.09 -8.76 -10.19
CA ARG A 907 1.44 -8.69 -11.61
C ARG A 907 1.20 -10.01 -12.34
N PRO A 908 0.89 -9.99 -13.64
CA PRO A 908 0.95 -11.19 -14.47
C PRO A 908 2.35 -11.80 -14.43
N LEU A 909 2.41 -13.12 -14.24
CA LEU A 909 3.64 -13.90 -14.40
C LEU A 909 3.78 -14.30 -15.86
N VAL A 910 4.98 -14.11 -16.43
CA VAL A 910 5.23 -14.41 -17.84
C VAL A 910 5.67 -15.87 -17.96
N ALA A 911 5.15 -16.61 -18.95
CA ALA A 911 5.58 -17.98 -19.20
C ALA A 911 7.09 -18.06 -19.43
N ASN A 912 7.75 -19.07 -18.86
CA ASN A 912 9.22 -19.25 -18.88
C ASN A 912 10.04 -18.15 -18.16
N GLU A 913 9.40 -17.21 -17.48
CA GLU A 913 10.07 -16.24 -16.62
C GLU A 913 10.84 -16.95 -15.50
N SER A 914 12.08 -16.51 -15.25
CA SER A 914 12.89 -17.03 -14.15
C SER A 914 12.69 -16.20 -12.89
N LEU A 915 12.36 -16.87 -11.80
CA LEU A 915 12.15 -16.31 -10.48
C LEU A 915 13.16 -16.89 -9.50
N ARG A 916 13.54 -16.13 -8.48
CA ARG A 916 14.48 -16.58 -7.44
C ARG A 916 13.84 -16.42 -6.07
N ILE A 917 13.74 -17.52 -5.32
CA ILE A 917 13.34 -17.49 -3.91
C ILE A 917 14.59 -17.50 -3.02
N VAL A 918 14.57 -16.71 -1.94
CA VAL A 918 15.60 -16.67 -0.90
C VAL A 918 14.91 -16.90 0.44
N SER A 919 15.20 -17.99 1.14
CA SER A 919 14.74 -18.24 2.50
C SER A 919 15.77 -17.80 3.52
N LYS A 920 15.30 -17.28 4.67
CA LYS A 920 16.12 -16.77 5.77
C LYS A 920 15.55 -17.21 7.12
N ASP A 921 16.36 -17.90 7.93
CA ASP A 921 15.98 -18.25 9.31
C ASP A 921 16.25 -17.10 10.30
N ALA A 922 15.89 -17.28 11.58
CA ALA A 922 16.08 -16.25 12.60
C ALA A 922 17.54 -16.01 13.00
N PHE A 923 18.44 -16.95 12.69
CA PHE A 923 19.88 -16.84 12.97
C PHE A 923 20.64 -16.16 11.82
N GLY A 924 19.95 -15.85 10.72
CA GLY A 924 20.54 -15.20 9.55
C GLY A 924 21.05 -16.17 8.49
N GLN A 925 20.89 -17.49 8.67
CA GLN A 925 21.20 -18.45 7.61
C GLN A 925 20.31 -18.16 6.40
N THR A 926 20.87 -18.20 5.19
CA THR A 926 20.10 -18.05 3.95
C THR A 926 20.30 -19.22 3.00
N LYS A 927 19.25 -19.56 2.26
CA LYS A 927 19.30 -20.50 1.13
C LYS A 927 18.51 -19.91 -0.02
N SER A 928 18.95 -20.14 -1.26
CA SER A 928 18.24 -19.63 -2.43
C SER A 928 18.07 -20.70 -3.51
N MET A 929 17.04 -20.54 -4.34
CA MET A 929 16.77 -21.40 -5.48
C MET A 929 16.10 -20.60 -6.59
N THR A 930 16.51 -20.84 -7.84
CA THR A 930 15.87 -20.29 -9.04
C THR A 930 14.92 -21.32 -9.63
N PHE A 931 13.74 -20.88 -10.05
CA PHE A 931 12.73 -21.71 -10.70
C PHE A 931 12.00 -20.91 -11.78
N LYS A 932 11.34 -21.59 -12.72
CA LYS A 932 10.64 -20.94 -13.83
C LYS A 932 9.13 -20.95 -13.65
N VAL A 933 8.47 -19.92 -14.14
CA VAL A 933 7.02 -19.91 -14.33
C VAL A 933 6.66 -20.93 -15.41
N ALA A 934 5.75 -21.84 -15.08
CA ALA A 934 5.33 -22.89 -15.99
C ALA A 934 4.70 -22.29 -17.26
N ASP A 935 5.17 -22.72 -18.42
CA ASP A 935 4.56 -22.39 -19.70
C ASP A 935 3.44 -23.39 -20.01
N LYS A 936 2.21 -22.89 -20.07
CA LYS A 936 1.00 -23.66 -20.41
C LYS A 936 0.44 -23.30 -21.78
N THR A 937 1.16 -22.54 -22.60
CA THR A 937 0.66 -22.02 -23.86
C THR A 937 0.89 -23.05 -24.97
N PRO A 938 -0.14 -23.66 -25.57
CA PRO A 938 0.07 -24.58 -26.67
C PRO A 938 0.53 -23.87 -27.95
N PRO A 939 1.31 -24.53 -28.82
CA PRO A 939 1.63 -24.02 -30.14
C PRO A 939 0.37 -23.74 -30.96
N VAL A 940 0.50 -22.89 -31.97
CA VAL A 940 -0.52 -22.77 -33.02
C VAL A 940 -0.66 -24.11 -33.76
N LYS A 941 -1.88 -24.48 -34.17
CA LYS A 941 -2.12 -25.71 -34.94
C LYS A 941 -1.27 -25.75 -36.22
N PRO A 942 -0.64 -26.89 -36.57
CA PRO A 942 0.16 -27.01 -37.78
C PRO A 942 -0.66 -26.81 -39.05
N THR A 943 -0.05 -26.37 -40.14
CA THR A 943 -0.65 -26.34 -41.48
C THR A 943 -0.05 -27.45 -42.33
N ILE A 944 -0.83 -27.99 -43.27
CA ILE A 944 -0.37 -29.03 -44.21
C ILE A 944 -0.32 -28.41 -45.60
N GLN A 945 0.87 -28.33 -46.19
CA GLN A 945 1.09 -27.77 -47.53
C GLN A 945 0.98 -28.85 -48.62
N GLN A 946 1.52 -30.05 -48.34
CA GLN A 946 1.55 -31.14 -49.31
C GLN A 946 1.26 -32.47 -48.62
N ALA A 947 0.18 -33.14 -49.06
CA ALA A 947 -0.17 -34.50 -48.65
C ALA A 947 -0.66 -35.29 -49.87
N VAL A 948 0.28 -35.64 -50.75
CA VAL A 948 -0.01 -36.22 -52.07
C VAL A 948 0.82 -37.48 -52.26
N VAL A 949 0.27 -38.54 -52.84
CA VAL A 949 1.01 -39.77 -53.20
C VAL A 949 1.05 -39.95 -54.72
N PRO A 950 2.17 -40.44 -55.31
CA PRO A 950 3.29 -41.16 -54.69
C PRO A 950 4.44 -40.27 -54.20
N LEU A 951 4.23 -38.95 -54.05
CA LEU A 951 5.25 -38.10 -53.46
C LEU A 951 5.58 -38.64 -52.06
N LYS A 952 6.83 -39.04 -51.85
CA LYS A 952 7.27 -39.74 -50.63
C LYS A 952 7.45 -38.81 -49.44
N GLN A 953 6.78 -37.66 -49.41
CA GLN A 953 6.98 -36.64 -48.39
C GLN A 953 5.69 -35.84 -48.11
N ILE A 954 5.39 -35.64 -46.83
CA ILE A 954 4.39 -34.71 -46.31
C ILE A 954 5.12 -33.45 -45.84
N THR A 955 4.63 -32.28 -46.25
CA THR A 955 5.22 -30.99 -45.85
C THR A 955 4.16 -30.06 -45.29
N GLY A 956 4.60 -29.16 -44.42
CA GLY A 956 3.72 -28.17 -43.78
C GLY A 956 4.47 -27.20 -42.90
N LYS A 957 3.74 -26.36 -42.17
CA LYS A 957 4.33 -25.42 -41.19
C LYS A 957 3.83 -25.66 -39.76
N ALA A 958 4.70 -25.51 -38.79
CA ALA A 958 4.40 -25.48 -37.36
C ALA A 958 5.32 -24.45 -36.67
N GLU A 959 5.17 -24.25 -35.36
CA GLU A 959 6.10 -23.44 -34.58
C GLU A 959 7.54 -23.97 -34.74
N ALA A 960 8.51 -23.06 -34.90
CA ALA A 960 9.90 -23.42 -35.16
C ALA A 960 10.47 -24.28 -34.00
N GLY A 961 11.15 -25.38 -34.34
CA GLY A 961 11.70 -26.30 -33.33
C GLY A 961 10.67 -27.23 -32.66
N ALA A 962 9.37 -27.02 -32.86
CA ALA A 962 8.34 -27.88 -32.30
C ALA A 962 8.39 -29.30 -32.89
N THR A 963 8.05 -30.29 -32.06
CA THR A 963 7.89 -31.68 -32.50
C THR A 963 6.52 -31.84 -33.13
N VAL A 964 6.48 -32.06 -34.44
CA VAL A 964 5.26 -32.31 -35.19
C VAL A 964 4.92 -33.80 -35.14
N ARG A 965 3.72 -34.14 -34.69
CA ARG A 965 3.16 -35.50 -34.69
C ARG A 965 2.13 -35.62 -35.80
N ILE A 966 2.29 -36.62 -36.65
CA ILE A 966 1.36 -36.94 -37.75
C ILE A 966 0.80 -38.33 -37.47
N THR A 967 -0.50 -38.43 -37.22
CA THR A 967 -1.20 -39.70 -37.02
C THR A 967 -1.84 -40.15 -38.33
N TYR A 968 -1.48 -41.37 -38.77
CA TYR A 968 -2.03 -42.05 -39.93
C TYR A 968 -2.41 -43.48 -39.54
N ARG A 969 -3.68 -43.86 -39.71
CA ARG A 969 -4.23 -45.19 -39.35
C ARG A 969 -3.83 -45.64 -37.93
N SER A 970 -4.01 -44.75 -36.97
CA SER A 970 -3.68 -44.95 -35.54
C SER A 970 -2.18 -45.13 -35.23
N LYS A 971 -1.29 -45.02 -36.23
CA LYS A 971 0.16 -44.94 -36.02
C LYS A 971 0.61 -43.49 -36.01
N THR A 972 1.45 -43.12 -35.06
CA THR A 972 2.00 -41.77 -34.92
C THR A 972 3.41 -41.72 -35.48
N TYR A 973 3.65 -40.76 -36.35
CA TYR A 973 4.94 -40.43 -36.94
C TYR A 973 5.39 -39.06 -36.43
N THR A 974 6.68 -38.85 -36.22
CA THR A 974 7.22 -37.60 -35.69
C THR A 974 8.26 -37.00 -36.61
N THR A 975 8.26 -35.67 -36.71
CA THR A 975 9.32 -34.88 -37.32
C THR A 975 9.49 -33.57 -36.56
N LYS A 976 10.52 -32.78 -36.85
CA LYS A 976 10.70 -31.44 -36.30
C LYS A 976 10.42 -30.37 -37.35
N ALA A 977 9.83 -29.26 -36.93
CA ALA A 977 9.82 -28.04 -37.72
C ALA A 977 11.21 -27.39 -37.65
N ASP A 978 11.75 -26.99 -38.80
CA ASP A 978 13.02 -26.28 -38.87
C ASP A 978 12.91 -24.85 -38.29
N SER A 979 14.01 -24.09 -38.32
CA SER A 979 14.05 -22.70 -37.82
C SER A 979 13.12 -21.74 -38.57
N LYS A 980 12.65 -22.13 -39.76
CA LYS A 980 11.66 -21.39 -40.55
C LYS A 980 10.24 -21.91 -40.33
N GLY A 981 10.06 -22.82 -39.38
CA GLY A 981 8.78 -23.46 -39.06
C GLY A 981 8.34 -24.49 -40.10
N ILE A 982 9.19 -24.92 -41.04
CA ILE A 982 8.81 -25.89 -42.07
C ILE A 982 9.13 -27.29 -41.56
N TYR A 983 8.16 -28.20 -41.60
CA TYR A 983 8.38 -29.61 -41.31
C TYR A 983 8.26 -30.46 -42.57
N ARG A 984 9.05 -31.53 -42.62
CA ARG A 984 9.04 -32.52 -43.69
C ARG A 984 9.05 -33.91 -43.07
N LEU A 985 8.10 -34.75 -43.45
CA LEU A 985 8.05 -36.16 -43.05
C LEU A 985 8.12 -37.02 -44.30
N ASN A 986 9.17 -37.83 -44.42
CA ASN A 986 9.24 -38.82 -45.49
C ASN A 986 8.27 -39.97 -45.18
N VAL A 987 7.44 -40.32 -46.17
CA VAL A 987 6.40 -41.34 -46.05
C VAL A 987 6.54 -42.38 -47.16
N SER A 988 6.42 -43.66 -46.79
CA SER A 988 6.39 -44.79 -47.71
C SER A 988 5.10 -45.57 -47.52
N ASN A 989 4.50 -46.06 -48.61
CA ASN A 989 3.31 -46.92 -48.60
C ASN A 989 2.03 -46.29 -48.00
N TRP A 990 1.92 -44.96 -47.96
CA TRP A 990 0.68 -44.29 -47.57
C TRP A 990 -0.33 -44.32 -48.73
N LEU A 991 -1.62 -44.47 -48.40
CA LEU A 991 -2.70 -44.65 -49.37
C LEU A 991 -3.49 -43.35 -49.56
N ALA A 992 -3.83 -43.02 -50.80
CA ALA A 992 -4.73 -41.92 -51.10
C ALA A 992 -6.15 -42.18 -50.56
N GLY A 993 -6.86 -41.11 -50.21
CA GLY A 993 -8.21 -41.15 -49.63
C GLY A 993 -8.27 -41.36 -48.12
N GLN A 994 -7.14 -41.67 -47.48
CA GLN A 994 -7.06 -41.83 -46.03
C GLN A 994 -6.85 -40.49 -45.32
N LYS A 995 -7.40 -40.37 -44.10
CA LYS A 995 -7.23 -39.18 -43.26
C LYS A 995 -5.90 -39.23 -42.50
N ILE A 996 -5.29 -38.05 -42.34
CA ILE A 996 -4.18 -37.81 -41.43
C ILE A 996 -4.54 -36.70 -40.45
N SER A 997 -3.98 -36.75 -39.25
CA SER A 997 -4.11 -35.73 -38.21
C SER A 997 -2.72 -35.23 -37.83
N VAL A 998 -2.54 -33.92 -37.67
CA VAL A 998 -1.25 -33.30 -37.40
C VAL A 998 -1.34 -32.37 -36.20
N THR A 999 -0.53 -32.61 -35.18
CA THR A 999 -0.36 -31.74 -34.00
C THR A 999 1.11 -31.31 -33.87
N ALA A 1000 1.36 -30.25 -33.12
CA ALA A 1000 2.70 -29.82 -32.73
C ALA A 1000 2.81 -29.78 -31.22
N ARG A 1001 3.97 -30.17 -30.70
CA ARG A 1001 4.33 -30.08 -29.29
C ARG A 1001 5.56 -29.20 -29.14
N ASP A 1002 5.45 -28.15 -28.33
CA ASP A 1002 6.58 -27.26 -28.02
C ASP A 1002 7.61 -27.95 -27.11
N ALA A 1003 8.63 -27.18 -26.71
CA ALA A 1003 9.66 -27.62 -25.78
C ALA A 1003 9.16 -27.74 -24.33
N ALA A 1004 8.14 -26.97 -23.93
CA ALA A 1004 7.52 -27.03 -22.60
C ALA A 1004 6.59 -28.25 -22.44
N GLY A 1005 6.27 -28.92 -23.55
CA GLY A 1005 5.42 -30.10 -23.60
C GLY A 1005 3.96 -29.83 -23.90
N ASN A 1006 3.55 -28.59 -24.18
CA ASN A 1006 2.19 -28.23 -24.56
C ASN A 1006 1.89 -28.70 -25.98
N THR A 1007 0.67 -29.20 -26.23
CA THR A 1007 0.28 -29.79 -27.52
C THR A 1007 -0.84 -28.96 -28.16
N SER A 1008 -0.64 -28.59 -29.42
CA SER A 1008 -1.62 -27.82 -30.18
C SER A 1008 -2.86 -28.62 -30.57
N SER A 1009 -3.90 -27.91 -31.00
CA SER A 1009 -5.05 -28.53 -31.66
C SER A 1009 -4.64 -29.17 -32.99
N ALA A 1010 -5.36 -30.21 -33.38
CA ALA A 1010 -5.04 -31.00 -34.57
C ALA A 1010 -5.53 -30.37 -35.88
N THR A 1011 -4.70 -30.46 -36.92
CA THR A 1011 -5.11 -30.21 -38.31
C THR A 1011 -5.30 -31.54 -39.01
N THR A 1012 -6.47 -31.73 -39.64
CA THR A 1012 -6.78 -32.96 -40.37
C THR A 1012 -6.89 -32.70 -41.86
N THR A 1013 -6.44 -33.66 -42.68
CA THR A 1013 -6.65 -33.63 -44.13
C THR A 1013 -6.73 -35.06 -44.69
N VAL A 1014 -7.12 -35.19 -45.94
CA VAL A 1014 -7.09 -36.45 -46.70
C VAL A 1014 -5.89 -36.48 -47.63
N ILE A 1015 -5.25 -37.63 -47.75
CA ILE A 1015 -4.13 -37.84 -48.67
C ILE A 1015 -4.67 -37.85 -50.11
N LEU A 1016 -4.14 -36.98 -50.97
CA LEU A 1016 -4.56 -36.83 -52.37
C LEU A 1016 -3.70 -37.68 -53.31
N LYS A 1017 -4.24 -38.04 -54.48
CA LYS A 1017 -3.46 -38.66 -55.58
C LYS A 1017 -2.74 -37.59 -56.40
N SER A 1018 -1.56 -37.88 -56.93
CA SER A 1018 -0.97 -37.07 -58.00
C SER A 1018 -1.58 -37.45 -59.36
N PHE A 1019 -1.59 -36.52 -60.30
CA PHE A 1019 -1.83 -36.85 -61.71
C PHE A 1019 -0.63 -37.61 -62.28
N ARG A 1020 -0.87 -38.68 -63.06
CA ARG A 1020 0.19 -39.41 -63.76
C ARG A 1020 0.68 -38.65 -64.99
N THR A 1021 -0.23 -37.95 -65.66
CA THR A 1021 0.02 -37.17 -66.86
C THR A 1021 -0.62 -35.79 -66.70
N ALA A 1022 0.16 -34.74 -66.92
CA ALA A 1022 -0.27 -33.35 -66.81
C ALA A 1022 0.70 -32.42 -67.58
N SER A 1023 0.55 -32.39 -68.91
CA SER A 1023 1.33 -31.55 -69.82
C SER A 1023 0.42 -30.67 -70.67
N VAL A 1024 0.93 -29.49 -71.01
CA VAL A 1024 0.26 -28.52 -71.88
C VAL A 1024 1.21 -28.19 -73.01
N SER A 1025 0.72 -28.23 -74.25
CA SER A 1025 1.49 -27.84 -75.42
C SER A 1025 1.79 -26.34 -75.40
N ALA A 1026 2.87 -25.97 -76.10
CA ALA A 1026 3.16 -24.62 -76.55
C ALA A 1026 1.92 -23.83 -77.00
N ILE A 1027 1.79 -22.56 -76.59
CA ILE A 1027 0.74 -21.66 -77.08
C ILE A 1027 1.41 -20.54 -77.86
N ARG A 1028 1.10 -20.46 -79.16
CA ARG A 1028 1.57 -19.40 -80.08
C ARG A 1028 0.49 -18.36 -80.31
N THR A 1029 0.87 -17.17 -80.79
CA THR A 1029 -0.09 -16.11 -81.20
C THR A 1029 -1.13 -16.58 -82.22
N THR A 1030 -0.79 -17.56 -83.06
CA THR A 1030 -1.70 -18.17 -84.05
C THR A 1030 -2.59 -19.28 -83.50
N SER A 1031 -2.42 -19.69 -82.23
CA SER A 1031 -3.17 -20.81 -81.64
C SER A 1031 -4.63 -20.46 -81.41
N THR A 1032 -5.54 -21.28 -81.92
CA THR A 1032 -7.00 -21.19 -81.68
C THR A 1032 -7.48 -22.22 -80.66
N SER A 1033 -6.56 -22.98 -80.06
CA SER A 1033 -6.86 -23.95 -79.01
C SER A 1033 -5.64 -24.20 -78.12
N VAL A 1034 -5.88 -24.61 -76.88
CA VAL A 1034 -4.87 -25.17 -75.99
C VAL A 1034 -5.03 -26.68 -75.97
N SER A 1035 -3.97 -27.39 -76.33
CA SER A 1035 -3.92 -28.85 -76.29
C SER A 1035 -2.92 -29.35 -75.25
N GLY A 1036 -3.07 -30.60 -74.84
CA GLY A 1036 -2.13 -31.24 -73.93
C GLY A 1036 -2.55 -32.65 -73.55
N LYS A 1037 -1.85 -33.21 -72.57
CA LYS A 1037 -2.16 -34.53 -72.01
C LYS A 1037 -2.53 -34.42 -70.53
N ALA A 1038 -3.56 -35.15 -70.13
CA ALA A 1038 -3.99 -35.22 -68.73
C ALA A 1038 -4.63 -36.59 -68.44
N ASP A 1039 -4.64 -37.04 -67.18
CA ASP A 1039 -5.26 -38.32 -66.83
C ASP A 1039 -6.74 -38.38 -67.25
N ALA A 1040 -7.19 -39.56 -67.69
CA ALA A 1040 -8.59 -39.78 -68.04
C ALA A 1040 -9.54 -39.45 -66.87
N GLY A 1041 -10.59 -38.69 -67.15
CA GLY A 1041 -11.55 -38.18 -66.17
C GLY A 1041 -11.10 -36.93 -65.41
N ALA A 1042 -9.90 -36.39 -65.67
CA ALA A 1042 -9.50 -35.08 -65.18
C ALA A 1042 -10.33 -33.96 -65.85
N THR A 1043 -10.46 -32.83 -65.17
CA THR A 1043 -11.11 -31.64 -65.73
C THR A 1043 -10.08 -30.54 -65.92
N VAL A 1044 -10.07 -29.93 -67.10
CA VAL A 1044 -9.10 -28.92 -67.51
C VAL A 1044 -9.83 -27.59 -67.73
N LYS A 1045 -9.29 -26.52 -67.14
CA LYS A 1045 -9.72 -25.13 -67.34
C LYS A 1045 -8.54 -24.27 -67.76
N VAL A 1046 -8.77 -23.38 -68.72
CA VAL A 1046 -7.74 -22.49 -69.29
C VAL A 1046 -8.08 -21.06 -68.95
N TYR A 1047 -7.11 -20.34 -68.39
CA TYR A 1047 -7.22 -18.95 -67.99
C TYR A 1047 -6.17 -18.10 -68.73
N ALA A 1048 -6.55 -16.90 -69.15
CA ALA A 1048 -5.65 -15.84 -69.61
C ALA A 1048 -5.83 -14.64 -68.69
N ASN A 1049 -4.76 -14.12 -68.10
CA ASN A 1049 -4.84 -13.00 -67.13
C ASN A 1049 -5.93 -13.22 -66.06
N ASN A 1050 -5.99 -14.44 -65.50
CA ASN A 1050 -6.99 -14.91 -64.52
C ASN A 1050 -8.46 -14.99 -65.00
N ARG A 1051 -8.77 -14.68 -66.26
CA ARG A 1051 -10.11 -14.90 -66.85
C ARG A 1051 -10.14 -16.24 -67.60
N GLN A 1052 -11.18 -17.05 -67.38
CA GLN A 1052 -11.33 -18.30 -68.13
C GLN A 1052 -11.62 -17.98 -69.60
N VAL A 1053 -10.83 -18.54 -70.53
CA VAL A 1053 -10.87 -18.21 -71.98
C VAL A 1053 -11.27 -19.39 -72.87
N GLY A 1054 -11.70 -20.51 -72.28
CA GLY A 1054 -12.19 -21.68 -73.00
C GLY A 1054 -13.18 -22.50 -72.18
N LYS A 1055 -13.93 -23.38 -72.85
CA LYS A 1055 -14.89 -24.26 -72.18
C LYS A 1055 -14.15 -25.24 -71.27
N THR A 1056 -14.69 -25.47 -70.08
CA THR A 1056 -14.22 -26.52 -69.17
C THR A 1056 -14.35 -27.87 -69.87
N THR A 1057 -13.24 -28.61 -69.99
CA THR A 1057 -13.23 -29.90 -70.70
C THR A 1057 -12.83 -31.04 -69.77
N ARG A 1058 -13.60 -32.13 -69.81
CA ARG A 1058 -13.25 -33.39 -69.16
C ARG A 1058 -12.44 -34.25 -70.13
N VAL A 1059 -11.34 -34.81 -69.65
CA VAL A 1059 -10.41 -35.58 -70.47
C VAL A 1059 -10.96 -37.00 -70.67
N GLY A 1060 -11.04 -37.45 -71.91
CA GLY A 1060 -11.50 -38.79 -72.27
C GLY A 1060 -10.46 -39.88 -72.04
N SER A 1061 -10.77 -41.12 -72.43
CA SER A 1061 -9.88 -42.28 -72.30
C SER A 1061 -8.57 -42.15 -73.08
N SER A 1062 -8.54 -41.34 -74.15
CA SER A 1062 -7.33 -41.04 -74.95
C SER A 1062 -6.28 -40.20 -74.21
N GLN A 1063 -6.60 -39.65 -73.03
CA GLN A 1063 -5.74 -38.78 -72.22
C GLN A 1063 -5.27 -37.49 -72.92
N LEU A 1064 -5.85 -37.16 -74.08
CA LEU A 1064 -5.62 -35.92 -74.79
C LEU A 1064 -6.75 -34.93 -74.48
N PHE A 1065 -6.41 -33.64 -74.35
CA PHE A 1065 -7.40 -32.57 -74.36
C PHE A 1065 -7.05 -31.54 -75.42
N LYS A 1066 -8.10 -30.92 -75.97
CA LYS A 1066 -8.02 -29.76 -76.85
C LYS A 1066 -9.18 -28.83 -76.48
N ILE A 1067 -8.86 -27.60 -76.09
CA ILE A 1067 -9.83 -26.61 -75.63
C ILE A 1067 -9.72 -25.41 -76.55
N ALA A 1068 -10.79 -25.09 -77.27
CA ALA A 1068 -10.84 -23.89 -78.11
C ALA A 1068 -10.70 -22.63 -77.24
N ILE A 1069 -9.86 -21.70 -77.70
CA ILE A 1069 -9.63 -20.39 -77.08
C ILE A 1069 -9.54 -19.31 -78.16
N PRO A 1070 -9.88 -18.05 -77.88
CA PRO A 1070 -9.54 -16.93 -78.76
C PRO A 1070 -8.01 -16.82 -78.93
N LYS A 1071 -7.56 -16.31 -80.09
CA LYS A 1071 -6.14 -15.98 -80.32
C LYS A 1071 -5.66 -15.01 -79.23
N GLN A 1072 -4.47 -15.26 -78.71
CA GLN A 1072 -3.88 -14.47 -77.62
C GLN A 1072 -2.71 -13.64 -78.14
N LYS A 1073 -2.52 -12.44 -77.57
CA LYS A 1073 -1.38 -11.57 -77.89
C LYS A 1073 -0.07 -12.19 -77.38
N LYS A 1074 1.04 -11.94 -78.07
CA LYS A 1074 2.38 -12.30 -77.61
C LYS A 1074 2.63 -11.72 -76.21
N GLY A 1075 3.19 -12.51 -75.30
CA GLY A 1075 3.44 -12.13 -73.90
C GLY A 1075 2.27 -12.39 -72.95
N THR A 1076 1.10 -12.83 -73.41
CA THR A 1076 -0.04 -13.13 -72.52
C THR A 1076 0.28 -14.29 -71.57
N LYS A 1077 0.02 -14.11 -70.27
CA LYS A 1077 0.19 -15.17 -69.25
C LYS A 1077 -1.04 -16.05 -69.19
N MET A 1078 -0.85 -17.32 -69.51
CA MET A 1078 -1.86 -18.37 -69.50
C MET A 1078 -1.68 -19.26 -68.27
N ALA A 1079 -2.78 -19.70 -67.67
CA ALA A 1079 -2.77 -20.73 -66.62
C ALA A 1079 -3.74 -21.85 -66.99
N VAL A 1080 -3.24 -23.08 -67.06
CA VAL A 1080 -4.05 -24.27 -67.29
C VAL A 1080 -4.15 -25.06 -65.99
N ARG A 1081 -5.36 -25.14 -65.44
CA ARG A 1081 -5.66 -25.85 -64.20
C ARG A 1081 -6.28 -27.20 -64.51
N ILE A 1082 -5.67 -28.26 -63.99
CA ILE A 1082 -6.12 -29.65 -64.12
C ILE A 1082 -6.54 -30.12 -62.72
N TYR A 1083 -7.81 -30.49 -62.56
CA TYR A 1083 -8.38 -30.91 -61.28
C TYR A 1083 -9.25 -32.16 -61.41
N ARG A 1084 -9.29 -32.96 -60.35
CA ARG A 1084 -10.10 -34.18 -60.23
C ARG A 1084 -10.33 -34.44 -58.74
N ALA A 1085 -11.55 -34.85 -58.36
CA ALA A 1085 -11.85 -35.21 -56.98
C ALA A 1085 -10.89 -36.31 -56.48
N GLY A 1086 -10.31 -36.11 -55.29
CA GLY A 1086 -9.30 -37.00 -54.71
C GLY A 1086 -7.88 -36.87 -55.29
N TYR A 1087 -7.63 -35.89 -56.17
CA TYR A 1087 -6.30 -35.60 -56.73
C TYR A 1087 -5.83 -34.19 -56.34
N ALA A 1088 -4.52 -34.01 -56.23
CA ALA A 1088 -3.91 -32.70 -56.08
C ALA A 1088 -3.99 -31.92 -57.38
N THR A 1089 -4.58 -30.72 -57.34
CA THR A 1089 -4.71 -29.83 -58.50
C THR A 1089 -3.34 -29.48 -59.07
N VAL A 1090 -3.20 -29.56 -60.40
CA VAL A 1090 -1.99 -29.12 -61.11
C VAL A 1090 -2.30 -27.85 -61.88
N GLU A 1091 -1.48 -26.81 -61.71
CA GLU A 1091 -1.53 -25.59 -62.50
C GLU A 1091 -0.25 -25.47 -63.35
N ARG A 1092 -0.42 -25.26 -64.66
CA ARG A 1092 0.68 -24.98 -65.59
C ARG A 1092 0.55 -23.54 -66.06
N LYS A 1093 1.55 -22.71 -65.74
CA LYS A 1093 1.66 -21.34 -66.23
C LYS A 1093 2.50 -21.33 -67.51
N LEU A 1094 1.99 -20.72 -68.56
CA LEU A 1094 2.67 -20.56 -69.85
C LEU A 1094 2.60 -19.10 -70.30
N THR A 1095 3.55 -18.67 -71.10
CA THR A 1095 3.50 -17.37 -71.78
C THR A 1095 3.29 -17.62 -73.26
N VAL A 1096 2.40 -16.85 -73.90
CA VAL A 1096 2.17 -16.93 -75.35
C VAL A 1096 3.36 -16.33 -76.09
N TYR A 1097 3.92 -17.04 -77.08
CA TYR A 1097 5.07 -16.58 -77.87
C TYR A 1097 4.77 -16.39 -79.35
#